data_AF-A0A2E9R3T1-F1
#
_entry.id   AF-A0A2E9R3T1-F1
#
_cell.length_a   1.000
_cell.length_b   1.000
_cell.length_c   1.000
_cell.angle_alpha   90.00
_cell.angle_beta   90.00
_cell.angle_gamma   90.00
#
_symmetry.space_group_name_H-M   'P 1'
#
loop_
_entity.id
_entity.type
_entity.pdbx_description
1 polymer ?
#
loop_
_entity_poly.entity_id
_entity_poly.type
_entity_poly.pdbx_seq_one_letter_code
_entity_poly.pdbx_strand_id
1 'polypeptide(L)'
;MTEKLQQCPSCALDLQQGVLELTFCPRCRFPLMVIAGKYRLEKVLAEGGFGFVYLAHHVGLEEKKRVIKVIKPEIFAKENVEARFHREVQITTTLSEKNDHIVRIYDDFGEEPNLGHYYVMEYLKGMTLKQFLSRDGMLPFAFALHLFRQMCVGMKAAHEAGIVHRDLKPDNLFLIQKQQESHFVKIIDFGIARPTKAKSELTKGVLGTPYYMSPEQCLGKAVDKRADIYSMGIILYEMLTGKKPYVVDSDEDLVWLMAHVHQEPIPLAVMAPEAAFPLGLDDVVLRALAKTPEQRYPDVASFWEALLPFAAQFSAEMSSLGGVSMDALPALPTGASTGTSFVEHVLPTPDLTDERETIVMGEPVFESAQSTSPKKEPLRVPVVPLLVGLLVIVLLVGGGWWLYALGKKQSVREVGKLRVTSLKGPRPPKAKPRMRAVVKPRKVKKPVATPPKRNVVKQPEVRRSTLSTRPPVRPFVRRKVKRKKKRGYYTRRIVRYRGGYDRAGNLRTRGVWRKPKLLWRTKTGGLGRGAPIVAHGRVYVGSNRGVLRALDRKTGDVLWKLKTRDYASRGSWAWMAYSAVGNELFVTNKSSDLFIVDAHKGTIKRTFSARYVFLHPPLVYKRAIYFTEGRLLRSYDHVNKSMLWSYRMAGRVYHPIALYRSSLVYSSNDDTLTVREMGSGRFIKNFRFKSDVSAVALYRHMAFAGSDKDFSGINLRTLKKMWTIRLDGWSYSPIVYNGVVMVTTTGKRSRTSSLYGVRARDGKILWETKRGRPSKRMVVAGGVVLHASYGKRLVARHYKTGRILWSIKLNTSIGSAPFVDQKTVYVHGYDGYLYAFR
;
A
#
# COMPACT_ATOMS: atom_id res chain seq x y z
N MET A 1 18.61 42.51 43.36
CA MET A 1 19.66 41.55 43.76
C MET A 1 19.28 40.19 43.21
N THR A 2 20.14 39.55 42.40
CA THR A 2 19.90 38.17 41.95
C THR A 2 20.21 37.21 43.08
N GLU A 3 19.15 36.71 43.71
CA GLU A 3 19.17 35.59 44.65
C GLU A 3 20.02 34.44 44.08
N LYS A 4 21.07 34.05 44.81
CA LYS A 4 22.05 33.03 44.40
C LYS A 4 21.44 31.64 44.61
N LEU A 5 21.53 30.78 43.59
CA LEU A 5 21.15 29.38 43.71
C LEU A 5 22.07 28.68 44.73
N GLN A 6 21.50 28.22 45.84
CA GLN A 6 22.21 27.41 46.83
C GLN A 6 22.41 25.96 46.36
N GLN A 7 21.57 25.46 45.46
CA GLN A 7 21.64 24.12 44.91
C GLN A 7 21.37 24.13 43.39
N CYS A 8 21.95 23.17 42.66
CA CYS A 8 21.64 22.95 41.26
C CYS A 8 20.21 22.40 41.12
N PRO A 9 19.29 23.07 40.39
CA PRO A 9 17.89 22.65 40.34
C PRO A 9 17.65 21.37 39.51
N SER A 10 18.66 20.89 38.78
CA SER A 10 18.60 19.65 38.00
C SER A 10 19.17 18.41 38.72
N CYS A 11 20.10 18.56 39.67
CA CYS A 11 20.75 17.41 40.32
C CYS A 11 20.93 17.54 41.84
N ALA A 12 20.33 18.57 42.44
CA ALA A 12 20.39 18.91 43.86
C ALA A 12 21.81 19.03 44.46
N LEU A 13 22.85 19.18 43.61
CA LEU A 13 24.21 19.44 44.07
C LEU A 13 24.25 20.76 44.83
N ASP A 14 24.78 20.74 46.05
CA ASP A 14 25.06 21.92 46.85
C ASP A 14 26.13 22.80 46.17
N LEU A 15 25.84 24.09 46.06
CA LEU A 15 26.69 25.11 45.43
C LEU A 15 27.33 26.05 46.46
N GLN A 16 27.13 25.83 47.77
CA GLN A 16 27.58 26.73 48.83
C GLN A 16 29.10 26.78 49.03
N GLN A 17 29.87 25.83 48.48
CA GLN A 17 31.34 25.84 48.57
C GLN A 17 32.01 26.52 47.36
N GLY A 18 32.12 27.85 47.43
CA GLY A 18 33.34 28.53 46.99
C GLY A 18 33.46 29.03 45.54
N VAL A 19 32.39 29.12 44.74
CA VAL A 19 32.51 29.68 43.37
C VAL A 19 31.44 30.74 43.06
N LEU A 20 31.87 32.01 43.11
CA LEU A 20 31.27 33.08 42.32
C LEU A 20 31.50 32.75 40.83
N GLU A 21 30.47 32.86 39.98
CA GLU A 21 30.54 32.75 38.51
C GLU A 21 30.56 31.35 37.85
N LEU A 22 30.01 30.30 38.49
CA LEU A 22 29.68 29.06 37.74
C LEU A 22 28.53 29.30 36.75
N THR A 23 28.82 29.34 35.45
CA THR A 23 27.83 29.36 34.37
C THR A 23 27.11 28.02 34.19
N PHE A 24 27.75 26.91 34.55
CA PHE A 24 27.18 25.55 34.46
C PHE A 24 27.44 24.76 35.74
N CYS A 25 26.53 23.85 36.08
CA CYS A 25 26.72 22.89 37.17
C CYS A 25 27.90 21.95 36.85
N PRO A 26 28.88 21.78 37.77
CA PRO A 26 30.04 20.92 37.52
C PRO A 26 29.66 19.43 37.42
N ARG A 27 28.56 19.01 38.06
CA ARG A 27 28.10 17.61 38.05
C ARG A 27 27.27 17.23 36.81
N CYS A 28 26.20 17.98 36.51
CA CYS A 28 25.26 17.62 35.43
C CYS A 28 25.28 18.56 34.23
N ARG A 29 26.19 19.56 34.18
CA ARG A 29 26.30 20.57 33.12
C ARG A 29 25.02 21.38 32.85
N PHE A 30 24.06 21.40 33.78
CA PHE A 30 22.88 22.28 33.70
C PHE A 30 23.30 23.76 33.75
N PRO A 31 22.77 24.65 32.89
CA PRO A 31 23.12 26.07 32.92
C PRO A 31 22.56 26.74 34.18
N LEU A 32 23.41 27.43 34.94
CA LEU A 32 23.05 28.11 36.20
C LEU A 32 22.82 29.63 36.01
N MET A 33 23.06 30.14 34.79
CA MET A 33 22.87 31.55 34.43
C MET A 33 21.39 31.95 34.24
N VAL A 34 21.13 33.25 34.24
CA VAL A 34 19.82 33.85 33.92
C VAL A 34 19.81 34.28 32.46
N ILE A 35 19.03 33.58 31.63
CA ILE A 35 18.96 33.83 30.18
C ILE A 35 18.31 35.19 29.92
N ALA A 36 18.91 35.97 29.02
CA ALA A 36 18.49 37.33 28.68
C ALA A 36 18.44 38.31 29.89
N GLY A 37 19.07 37.95 31.02
CA GLY A 37 18.92 38.65 32.31
C GLY A 37 17.51 38.58 32.93
N LYS A 38 16.55 37.91 32.29
CA LYS A 38 15.13 37.86 32.68
C LYS A 38 14.66 36.48 33.15
N TYR A 39 15.28 35.40 32.70
CA TYR A 39 14.73 34.05 32.86
C TYR A 39 15.69 33.09 33.57
N ARG A 40 15.33 32.65 34.78
CA ARG A 40 16.09 31.65 35.54
C ARG A 40 15.57 30.26 35.18
N LEU A 41 16.47 29.35 34.80
CA LEU A 41 16.11 27.99 34.40
C LEU A 41 15.72 27.14 35.62
N GLU A 42 14.58 26.45 35.54
CA GLU A 42 14.09 25.51 36.57
C GLU A 42 14.53 24.07 36.27
N LYS A 43 14.29 23.58 35.06
CA LYS A 43 14.62 22.19 34.68
C LYS A 43 14.66 21.98 33.17
N VAL A 44 15.29 20.90 32.73
CA VAL A 44 15.16 20.39 31.35
C VAL A 44 13.76 19.79 31.19
N LEU A 45 13.07 20.14 30.11
CA LEU A 45 11.81 19.54 29.66
C LEU A 45 12.03 18.51 28.55
N ALA A 46 13.01 18.76 27.67
CA ALA A 46 13.44 17.81 26.65
C ALA A 46 14.88 18.10 26.20
N GLU A 47 15.62 17.04 25.85
CA GLU A 47 16.82 17.12 25.01
C GLU A 47 16.51 16.48 23.64
N GLY A 48 17.10 17.01 22.58
CA GLY A 48 17.09 16.39 21.26
C GLY A 48 18.30 16.78 20.42
N GLY A 49 18.42 16.17 19.24
CA GLY A 49 19.55 16.39 18.33
C GLY A 49 19.79 17.84 17.87
N PHE A 50 18.82 18.74 18.09
CA PHE A 50 18.93 20.17 17.78
C PHE A 50 19.21 21.06 19.01
N GLY A 51 19.17 20.53 20.24
CA GLY A 51 19.34 21.33 21.45
C GLY A 51 18.44 20.94 22.62
N PHE A 52 18.29 21.87 23.54
CA PHE A 52 17.62 21.67 24.83
C PHE A 52 16.39 22.56 24.94
N VAL A 53 15.36 22.05 25.61
CA VAL A 53 14.14 22.77 25.96
C VAL A 53 14.08 22.84 27.48
N TYR A 54 14.07 24.04 28.04
CA TYR A 54 14.06 24.29 29.49
C TYR A 54 12.74 24.90 29.95
N LEU A 55 12.28 24.52 31.13
CA LEU A 55 11.33 25.29 31.91
C LEU A 55 12.09 26.42 32.61
N ALA A 56 11.55 27.63 32.61
CA ALA A 56 12.13 28.79 33.29
C ALA A 56 11.04 29.65 33.95
N HIS A 57 11.42 30.43 34.96
CA HIS A 57 10.58 31.50 35.50
C HIS A 57 11.16 32.88 35.14
N HIS A 58 10.27 33.84 34.85
CA HIS A 58 10.66 35.23 34.66
C HIS A 58 10.91 35.89 36.02
N VAL A 59 12.13 36.33 36.30
CA VAL A 59 12.57 36.76 37.65
C VAL A 59 11.90 38.04 38.17
N GLY A 60 11.36 38.87 37.28
CA GLY A 60 10.66 40.12 37.62
C GLY A 60 9.14 40.10 37.43
N LEU A 61 8.51 38.94 37.30
CA LEU A 61 7.05 38.84 37.12
C LEU A 61 6.47 37.71 37.96
N GLU A 62 5.56 38.03 38.88
CA GLU A 62 4.80 37.05 39.64
C GLU A 62 4.06 36.10 38.68
N GLU A 63 4.30 34.81 38.87
CA GLU A 63 3.72 33.68 38.13
C GLU A 63 3.75 33.73 36.59
N LYS A 64 4.92 33.91 35.97
CA LYS A 64 5.09 33.75 34.52
C LYS A 64 6.15 32.72 34.13
N LYS A 65 5.79 31.43 34.27
CA LYS A 65 6.54 30.30 33.69
C LYS A 65 6.69 30.46 32.18
N ARG A 66 7.82 30.00 31.65
CA ARG A 66 8.23 30.07 30.25
C ARG A 66 8.90 28.78 29.83
N VAL A 67 8.92 28.56 28.53
CA VAL A 67 9.78 27.54 27.92
C VAL A 67 10.86 28.25 27.10
N ILE A 68 12.11 27.90 27.32
CA ILE A 68 13.24 28.41 26.54
C ILE A 68 13.78 27.27 25.71
N LYS A 69 13.84 27.46 24.40
CA LYS A 69 14.55 26.53 23.52
C LYS A 69 15.92 27.09 23.21
N VAL A 70 16.95 26.33 23.55
CA VAL A 70 18.35 26.59 23.22
C VAL A 70 18.74 25.66 22.08
N ILE A 71 19.36 26.20 21.04
CA ILE A 71 19.82 25.48 19.85
C ILE A 71 21.35 25.40 19.89
N LYS A 72 21.91 24.19 19.77
CA LYS A 72 23.35 23.96 19.96
C LYS A 72 24.18 24.70 18.89
N PRO A 73 25.33 25.32 19.23
CA PRO A 73 26.12 26.14 18.28
C PRO A 73 26.55 25.41 16.99
N GLU A 74 26.75 24.08 17.02
CA GLU A 74 27.23 23.31 15.87
C GLU A 74 26.24 23.29 14.69
N ILE A 75 24.98 23.64 14.93
CA ILE A 75 23.93 23.77 13.91
C ILE A 75 24.14 25.03 13.06
N PHE A 76 24.71 26.08 13.66
CA PHE A 76 24.96 27.38 13.04
C PHE A 76 26.29 27.45 12.29
N ALA A 77 27.17 26.45 12.46
CA ALA A 77 28.44 26.29 11.73
C ALA A 77 28.29 26.06 10.20
N LYS A 78 27.10 26.29 9.63
CA LYS A 78 26.80 26.18 8.18
C LYS A 78 26.26 27.51 7.67
N GLU A 79 26.78 27.94 6.51
CA GLU A 79 26.42 29.21 5.88
C GLU A 79 24.89 29.45 5.80
N ASN A 80 24.46 30.62 6.26
CA ASN A 80 23.07 31.10 6.22
C ASN A 80 22.06 30.33 7.09
N VAL A 81 22.46 29.67 8.19
CA VAL A 81 21.51 29.14 9.18
C VAL A 81 21.04 30.24 10.15
N GLU A 82 21.97 31.02 10.71
CA GLU A 82 21.71 32.10 11.68
C GLU A 82 20.74 33.17 11.16
N ALA A 83 21.04 33.77 10.00
CA ALA A 83 20.17 34.77 9.36
C ALA A 83 18.77 34.22 9.01
N ARG A 84 18.61 32.89 8.89
CA ARG A 84 17.29 32.26 8.74
C ARG A 84 16.62 32.04 10.08
N PHE A 85 17.36 31.63 11.11
CA PHE A 85 16.85 31.50 12.46
C PHE A 85 16.20 32.81 12.93
N HIS A 86 16.94 33.93 12.91
CA HIS A 86 16.38 35.23 13.32
C HIS A 86 15.13 35.61 12.50
N ARG A 87 15.15 35.38 11.18
CA ARG A 87 14.00 35.66 10.30
C ARG A 87 12.80 34.76 10.59
N GLU A 88 13.00 33.45 10.76
CA GLU A 88 11.92 32.48 11.02
C GLU A 88 11.36 32.67 12.45
N VAL A 89 12.18 33.02 13.46
CA VAL A 89 11.71 33.47 14.79
C VAL A 89 10.85 34.72 14.67
N GLN A 90 11.36 35.80 14.06
CA GLN A 90 10.64 37.08 13.93
C GLN A 90 9.25 36.92 13.28
N ILE A 91 9.18 36.18 12.16
CA ILE A 91 7.90 35.95 11.48
C ILE A 91 6.98 35.09 12.35
N THR A 92 7.51 34.07 13.05
CA THR A 92 6.71 33.22 13.96
C THR A 92 6.19 34.00 15.16
N THR A 93 6.97 34.94 15.73
CA THR A 93 6.53 35.84 16.81
C THR A 93 5.30 36.64 16.37
N THR A 94 5.40 37.43 15.28
CA THR A 94 4.28 38.22 14.73
C THR A 94 3.08 37.35 14.32
N LEU A 95 3.32 36.11 13.89
CA LEU A 95 2.26 35.18 13.52
C LEU A 95 1.52 34.62 14.75
N SER A 96 2.25 34.34 15.83
CA SER A 96 1.71 33.80 17.08
C SER A 96 0.84 34.80 17.85
N GLU A 97 1.03 36.10 17.61
CA GLU A 97 0.14 37.17 18.11
C GLU A 97 -1.21 37.22 17.38
N LYS A 98 -1.26 36.71 16.14
CA LYS A 98 -2.42 36.78 15.24
C LYS A 98 -3.18 35.46 15.11
N ASN A 99 -2.61 34.35 15.58
CA ASN A 99 -3.20 33.03 15.46
C ASN A 99 -2.95 32.17 16.71
N ASP A 100 -4.00 32.00 17.50
CA ASP A 100 -3.97 31.27 18.77
C ASP A 100 -3.54 29.80 18.64
N HIS A 101 -3.70 29.17 17.47
CA HIS A 101 -3.27 27.79 17.21
C HIS A 101 -1.76 27.66 16.99
N ILE A 102 -1.00 28.74 17.14
CA ILE A 102 0.45 28.75 17.13
C ILE A 102 0.95 29.08 18.54
N VAL A 103 2.04 28.46 18.96
CA VAL A 103 2.66 28.77 20.25
C VAL A 103 3.17 30.20 20.28
N ARG A 104 2.84 30.96 21.32
CA ARG A 104 3.30 32.32 21.52
C ARG A 104 4.81 32.30 21.76
N ILE A 105 5.55 32.89 20.83
CA ILE A 105 6.95 33.25 21.01
C ILE A 105 6.98 34.69 21.57
N TYR A 106 7.87 34.97 22.51
CA TYR A 106 8.09 36.30 23.04
C TYR A 106 9.22 37.01 22.27
N ASP A 107 9.31 38.33 22.42
CA ASP A 107 10.33 39.19 21.82
C ASP A 107 11.75 38.96 22.39
N ASP A 108 11.89 38.11 23.40
CA ASP A 108 13.16 37.62 23.92
C ASP A 108 13.71 36.42 23.11
N PHE A 109 14.61 36.71 22.18
CA PHE A 109 15.42 35.73 21.44
C PHE A 109 16.80 36.32 21.09
N GLY A 110 17.83 35.49 20.98
CA GLY A 110 19.19 35.96 20.76
C GLY A 110 20.22 34.85 20.80
N GLU A 111 21.45 35.19 21.19
CA GLU A 111 22.52 34.26 21.54
C GLU A 111 22.92 34.51 23.00
N GLU A 112 23.13 33.43 23.75
CA GLU A 112 23.67 33.49 25.12
C GLU A 112 25.09 32.89 25.12
N PRO A 113 26.13 33.63 25.57
CA PRO A 113 27.51 33.17 25.49
C PRO A 113 27.74 31.80 26.14
N ASN A 114 28.46 30.93 25.43
CA ASN A 114 28.75 29.53 25.81
C ASN A 114 27.53 28.59 25.88
N LEU A 115 26.32 29.05 25.57
CA LEU A 115 25.10 28.25 25.56
C LEU A 115 24.48 28.12 24.15
N GLY A 116 24.55 29.17 23.34
CA GLY A 116 24.10 29.21 21.95
C GLY A 116 22.83 30.04 21.73
N HIS A 117 22.24 29.92 20.55
CA HIS A 117 21.04 30.69 20.19
C HIS A 117 19.80 30.20 20.95
N TYR A 118 18.97 31.12 21.42
CA TYR A 118 17.74 30.80 22.14
C TYR A 118 16.54 31.61 21.66
N TYR A 119 15.34 31.10 21.95
CA TYR A 119 14.10 31.86 21.94
C TYR A 119 13.18 31.43 23.09
N VAL A 120 12.39 32.39 23.59
CA VAL A 120 11.47 32.19 24.71
C VAL A 120 10.03 32.06 24.20
N MET A 121 9.29 31.09 24.71
CA MET A 121 7.89 30.84 24.35
C MET A 121 6.99 30.55 25.57
N GLU A 122 5.68 30.57 25.37
CA GLU A 122 4.69 30.30 26.43
C GLU A 122 4.82 28.88 27.00
N TYR A 123 4.53 28.74 28.29
CA TYR A 123 4.44 27.44 28.95
C TYR A 123 3.03 26.86 28.78
N LEU A 124 2.92 25.74 28.08
CA LEU A 124 1.65 25.05 27.82
C LEU A 124 1.37 23.99 28.89
N LYS A 125 0.20 24.06 29.52
CA LYS A 125 -0.34 23.02 30.42
C LYS A 125 -1.25 22.08 29.63
N GLY A 126 -0.87 20.81 29.49
CA GLY A 126 -1.56 19.85 28.63
C GLY A 126 -0.64 18.69 28.22
N MET A 127 -0.89 18.08 27.05
CA MET A 127 -0.05 17.00 26.50
C MET A 127 0.09 17.09 24.98
N THR A 128 1.08 16.41 24.41
CA THR A 128 1.21 16.27 22.95
C THR A 128 0.16 15.33 22.35
N LEU A 129 -0.19 15.52 21.07
CA LEU A 129 -1.03 14.60 20.32
C LEU A 129 -0.41 13.20 20.25
N LYS A 130 0.93 13.08 20.27
CA LYS A 130 1.61 11.78 20.39
C LYS A 130 1.27 11.05 21.68
N GLN A 131 1.34 11.73 22.82
CA GLN A 131 0.97 11.16 24.13
C GLN A 131 -0.51 10.77 24.15
N PHE A 132 -1.37 11.63 23.62
CA PHE A 132 -2.80 11.35 23.47
C PHE A 132 -3.07 10.10 22.61
N LEU A 133 -2.47 10.02 21.42
CA LEU A 133 -2.59 8.85 20.53
C LEU A 133 -1.97 7.57 21.11
N SER A 134 -0.95 7.68 21.97
CA SER A 134 -0.35 6.51 22.66
C SER A 134 -1.26 5.98 23.77
N ARG A 135 -2.06 6.85 24.40
CA ARG A 135 -3.04 6.50 25.45
C ARG A 135 -4.35 5.98 24.86
N ASP A 136 -4.94 6.72 23.93
CA ASP A 136 -6.30 6.51 23.42
C ASP A 136 -6.35 5.75 22.07
N GLY A 137 -5.21 5.66 21.36
CA GLY A 137 -5.10 4.93 20.10
C GLY A 137 -5.87 5.59 18.95
N MET A 138 -6.84 4.87 18.39
CA MET A 138 -7.67 5.33 17.27
C MET A 138 -8.77 6.28 17.75
N LEU A 139 -8.83 7.49 17.20
CA LEU A 139 -9.75 8.53 17.64
C LEU A 139 -11.12 8.44 16.94
N PRO A 140 -12.21 8.82 17.61
CA PRO A 140 -13.52 9.01 16.97
C PRO A 140 -13.45 9.98 15.79
N PHE A 141 -14.10 9.64 14.68
CA PHE A 141 -13.99 10.37 13.41
C PHE A 141 -14.26 11.88 13.53
N ALA A 142 -15.31 12.28 14.24
CA ALA A 142 -15.63 13.69 14.47
C ALA A 142 -14.54 14.43 15.26
N PHE A 143 -14.01 13.78 16.31
CA PHE A 143 -12.97 14.35 17.16
C PHE A 143 -11.65 14.49 16.40
N ALA A 144 -11.25 13.47 15.63
CA ALA A 144 -10.09 13.55 14.73
C ALA A 144 -10.21 14.72 13.74
N LEU A 145 -11.39 14.95 13.14
CA LEU A 145 -11.62 16.10 12.26
C LEU A 145 -11.66 17.45 12.98
N HIS A 146 -12.12 17.49 14.23
CA HIS A 146 -12.10 18.69 15.07
C HIS A 146 -10.66 19.14 15.35
N LEU A 147 -9.80 18.24 15.84
CA LEU A 147 -8.37 18.52 16.02
C LEU A 147 -7.71 18.90 14.69
N PHE A 148 -8.01 18.17 13.62
CA PHE A 148 -7.45 18.44 12.29
C PHE A 148 -7.87 19.80 11.71
N ARG A 149 -9.10 20.27 11.99
CA ARG A 149 -9.55 21.62 11.63
C ARG A 149 -8.68 22.68 12.30
N GLN A 150 -8.43 22.55 13.60
CA GLN A 150 -7.61 23.47 14.37
C GLN A 150 -6.16 23.51 13.83
N MET A 151 -5.57 22.34 13.54
CA MET A 151 -4.28 22.25 12.84
C MET A 151 -4.28 22.99 11.49
N CYS A 152 -5.37 22.88 10.72
CA CYS A 152 -5.49 23.56 9.43
C CYS A 152 -5.52 25.10 9.57
N VAL A 153 -6.09 25.65 10.65
CA VAL A 153 -6.12 27.09 10.91
C VAL A 153 -4.72 27.63 11.19
N GLY A 154 -3.94 26.96 12.06
CA GLY A 154 -2.56 27.35 12.35
C GLY A 154 -1.64 27.21 11.12
N MET A 155 -1.66 26.04 10.47
CA MET A 155 -0.80 25.79 9.30
C MET A 155 -1.14 26.67 8.10
N LYS A 156 -2.42 27.05 7.89
CA LYS A 156 -2.80 28.01 6.85
C LYS A 156 -2.09 29.36 7.06
N ALA A 157 -2.16 29.91 8.28
CA ALA A 157 -1.57 31.21 8.57
C ALA A 157 -0.03 31.19 8.41
N ALA A 158 0.63 30.10 8.82
CA ALA A 158 2.07 29.91 8.58
C ALA A 158 2.40 29.88 7.07
N HIS A 159 1.63 29.14 6.28
CA HIS A 159 1.82 29.06 4.82
C HIS A 159 1.54 30.39 4.10
N GLU A 160 0.63 31.21 4.62
CA GLU A 160 0.35 32.56 4.11
C GLU A 160 1.45 33.56 4.48
N ALA A 161 2.09 33.40 5.65
CA ALA A 161 3.30 34.13 6.03
C ALA A 161 4.59 33.63 5.34
N GLY A 162 4.49 32.63 4.46
CA GLY A 162 5.63 32.06 3.72
C GLY A 162 6.50 31.07 4.52
N ILE A 163 6.09 30.69 5.73
CA ILE A 163 6.74 29.66 6.53
C ILE A 163 6.31 28.27 6.02
N VAL A 164 7.26 27.33 6.02
CA VAL A 164 7.01 25.89 5.82
C VAL A 164 7.60 25.18 7.04
N HIS A 165 6.82 24.37 7.74
CA HIS A 165 7.20 23.82 9.05
C HIS A 165 8.27 22.72 8.93
N ARG A 166 8.25 21.89 7.87
CA ARG A 166 9.27 20.85 7.57
C ARG A 166 9.47 19.76 8.63
N ASP A 167 8.76 19.78 9.76
CA ASP A 167 8.83 18.76 10.83
C ASP A 167 7.48 18.56 11.52
N LEU A 168 6.37 18.66 10.79
CA LEU A 168 5.06 18.47 11.42
C LEU A 168 4.86 16.99 11.78
N LYS A 169 4.64 16.73 13.07
CA LYS A 169 4.45 15.39 13.68
C LYS A 169 3.60 15.52 14.95
N PRO A 170 3.03 14.42 15.49
CA PRO A 170 2.19 14.48 16.70
C PRO A 170 2.91 14.98 17.96
N ASP A 171 4.25 14.90 18.04
CA ASP A 171 5.05 15.53 19.11
C ASP A 171 4.96 17.07 19.06
N ASN A 172 4.83 17.65 17.86
CA ASN A 172 4.83 19.10 17.62
C ASN A 172 3.41 19.71 17.62
N LEU A 173 2.45 18.96 18.15
CA LEU A 173 1.04 19.35 18.28
C LEU A 173 0.64 19.17 19.74
N PHE A 174 0.36 20.26 20.44
CA PHE A 174 0.01 20.27 21.85
C PHE A 174 -1.49 20.47 22.04
N LEU A 175 -2.10 19.69 22.92
CA LEU A 175 -3.50 19.77 23.31
C LEU A 175 -3.56 20.43 24.70
N ILE A 176 -4.20 21.59 24.77
CA ILE A 176 -4.45 22.32 26.03
C ILE A 176 -5.95 22.50 26.25
N GLN A 177 -6.35 22.70 27.50
CA GLN A 177 -7.67 23.23 27.81
C GLN A 177 -7.63 24.76 27.68
N LYS A 178 -8.55 25.35 26.92
CA LYS A 178 -8.65 26.81 26.72
C LYS A 178 -10.11 27.25 26.71
N GLN A 179 -10.52 28.00 27.74
CA GLN A 179 -11.92 28.43 27.92
C GLN A 179 -12.86 27.21 27.87
N GLN A 180 -13.82 27.18 26.95
CA GLN A 180 -14.75 26.06 26.74
C GLN A 180 -14.21 24.96 25.81
N GLU A 181 -13.07 25.16 25.14
CA GLU A 181 -12.44 24.13 24.31
C GLU A 181 -11.56 23.22 25.18
N SER A 182 -11.98 21.96 25.32
CA SER A 182 -11.26 20.96 26.11
C SER A 182 -9.99 20.44 25.42
N HIS A 183 -9.91 20.51 24.09
CA HIS A 183 -8.79 20.01 23.30
C HIS A 183 -8.35 21.05 22.26
N PHE A 184 -7.87 22.19 22.75
CA PHE A 184 -7.38 23.27 21.92
C PHE A 184 -5.97 22.93 21.40
N VAL A 185 -5.82 22.86 20.08
CA VAL A 185 -4.55 22.51 19.42
C VAL A 185 -3.65 23.75 19.30
N LYS A 186 -2.42 23.65 19.80
CA LYS A 186 -1.31 24.56 19.50
C LYS A 186 -0.20 23.84 18.75
N ILE A 187 0.27 24.44 17.66
CA ILE A 187 1.42 23.99 16.89
C ILE A 187 2.68 24.60 17.52
N ILE A 188 3.65 23.76 17.86
CA ILE A 188 4.96 24.15 18.41
C ILE A 188 6.07 23.89 17.38
N ASP A 189 7.26 24.48 17.59
CA ASP A 189 8.49 24.12 16.88
C ASP A 189 8.45 24.21 15.34
N PHE A 190 8.26 25.43 14.82
CA PHE A 190 8.21 25.78 13.39
C PHE A 190 9.52 25.59 12.57
N GLY A 191 10.29 24.52 12.80
CA GLY A 191 11.41 24.12 11.93
C GLY A 191 12.57 25.12 11.83
N ILE A 192 12.62 26.10 12.73
CA ILE A 192 13.30 27.40 12.64
C ILE A 192 14.81 27.32 12.33
N ALA A 193 15.46 26.19 12.66
CA ALA A 193 16.88 25.93 12.40
C ALA A 193 17.15 24.78 11.41
N ARG A 194 16.16 24.29 10.65
CA ARG A 194 16.35 23.16 9.72
C ARG A 194 16.82 23.58 8.32
N PRO A 195 17.95 23.04 7.82
CA PRO A 195 18.51 23.41 6.52
C PRO A 195 17.62 22.98 5.34
N THR A 196 17.50 23.85 4.34
CA THR A 196 16.66 23.64 3.14
C THR A 196 17.25 22.71 2.08
N LYS A 197 18.49 22.24 2.24
CA LYS A 197 19.22 21.40 1.27
C LYS A 197 20.06 20.32 1.97
N ALA A 198 19.40 19.35 2.59
CA ALA A 198 20.06 18.19 3.20
C ALA A 198 20.57 17.19 2.13
N LYS A 199 21.65 17.53 1.43
CA LYS A 199 22.39 16.57 0.57
C LYS A 199 23.42 15.74 1.33
N SER A 200 23.85 16.18 2.51
CA SER A 200 24.94 15.59 3.31
C SER A 200 24.54 15.08 4.70
N GLU A 201 23.29 15.29 5.13
CA GLU A 201 22.82 14.91 6.48
C GLU A 201 21.99 13.61 6.51
N LEU A 202 21.57 13.10 5.34
CA LEU A 202 20.89 11.81 5.16
C LEU A 202 21.71 10.59 5.64
N THR A 203 22.95 10.80 6.09
CA THR A 203 23.91 9.78 6.53
C THR A 203 24.46 10.00 7.94
N LYS A 204 23.96 10.98 8.72
CA LYS A 204 24.55 11.34 10.04
C LYS A 204 23.60 11.33 11.24
N GLY A 205 22.38 10.79 11.12
CA GLY A 205 21.44 10.65 12.26
C GLY A 205 20.90 11.96 12.86
N VAL A 206 21.20 13.12 12.27
CA VAL A 206 20.76 14.45 12.77
C VAL A 206 19.34 14.82 12.31
N LEU A 207 18.80 14.18 11.26
CA LEU A 207 17.39 14.32 10.93
C LEU A 207 16.55 13.43 11.86
N GLY A 208 15.62 14.06 12.60
CA GLY A 208 14.73 13.35 13.51
C GLY A 208 13.76 12.38 12.83
N THR A 209 12.96 11.70 13.65
CA THR A 209 12.13 10.54 13.31
C THR A 209 11.41 10.64 11.94
N PRO A 210 11.71 9.75 10.96
CA PRO A 210 11.30 9.90 9.56
C PRO A 210 9.82 9.61 9.27
N TYR A 211 9.06 9.15 10.26
CA TYR A 211 7.71 8.61 10.13
C TYR A 211 6.66 9.57 9.54
N TYR A 212 6.95 10.88 9.52
CA TYR A 212 6.08 11.93 8.99
C TYR A 212 6.71 12.72 7.83
N MET A 213 7.93 12.37 7.39
CA MET A 213 8.63 13.11 6.33
C MET A 213 7.96 12.96 4.97
N SER A 214 7.98 14.02 4.16
CA SER A 214 7.56 13.92 2.77
C SER A 214 8.61 13.21 1.89
N PRO A 215 8.22 12.54 0.79
CA PRO A 215 9.14 11.86 -0.13
C PRO A 215 10.24 12.76 -0.71
N GLU A 216 9.98 14.05 -0.87
CA GLU A 216 10.95 15.05 -1.30
C GLU A 216 11.99 15.38 -0.22
N GLN A 217 11.60 15.41 1.06
CA GLN A 217 12.54 15.52 2.19
C GLN A 217 13.43 14.27 2.29
N CYS A 218 12.84 13.08 2.20
CA CYS A 218 13.58 11.80 2.19
C CYS A 218 14.61 11.70 1.06
N LEU A 219 14.47 12.50 -0.01
CA LEU A 219 15.35 12.53 -1.18
C LEU A 219 16.24 13.78 -1.25
N GLY A 220 16.26 14.63 -0.21
CA GLY A 220 17.05 15.87 -0.19
C GLY A 220 16.69 16.85 -1.31
N LYS A 221 15.44 16.85 -1.78
CA LYS A 221 14.93 17.72 -2.84
C LYS A 221 14.43 19.05 -2.26
N ALA A 222 14.12 20.01 -3.13
CA ALA A 222 13.46 21.24 -2.72
C ALA A 222 12.09 20.93 -2.08
N VAL A 223 11.82 21.60 -0.96
CA VAL A 223 10.64 21.39 -0.11
C VAL A 223 9.76 22.65 -0.18
N ASP A 224 8.48 22.49 -0.49
CA ASP A 224 7.47 23.55 -0.43
C ASP A 224 6.38 23.21 0.62
N LYS A 225 5.39 24.09 0.76
CA LYS A 225 4.27 23.92 1.71
C LYS A 225 3.47 22.61 1.57
N ARG A 226 3.60 21.88 0.45
CA ARG A 226 2.95 20.59 0.23
C ARG A 226 3.65 19.43 0.94
N ALA A 227 4.87 19.63 1.43
CA ALA A 227 5.51 18.69 2.34
C ALA A 227 4.72 18.63 3.67
N ASP A 228 4.39 19.78 4.26
CA ASP A 228 3.56 19.84 5.46
C ASP A 228 2.18 19.21 5.21
N ILE A 229 1.56 19.40 4.04
CA ILE A 229 0.30 18.73 3.66
C ILE A 229 0.43 17.20 3.68
N TYR A 230 1.58 16.66 3.26
CA TYR A 230 1.84 15.21 3.33
C TYR A 230 1.94 14.76 4.79
N SER A 231 2.70 15.48 5.63
CA SER A 231 2.83 15.20 7.06
C SER A 231 1.47 15.28 7.80
N MET A 232 0.67 16.32 7.52
CA MET A 232 -0.72 16.44 7.97
C MET A 232 -1.57 15.24 7.52
N GLY A 233 -1.37 14.75 6.30
CA GLY A 233 -2.02 13.55 5.80
C GLY A 233 -1.66 12.28 6.59
N ILE A 234 -0.40 12.13 7.02
CA ILE A 234 0.03 11.02 7.88
C ILE A 234 -0.62 11.15 9.26
N ILE A 235 -0.61 12.35 9.86
CA ILE A 235 -1.18 12.61 11.19
C ILE A 235 -2.69 12.35 11.21
N LEU A 236 -3.43 12.83 10.20
CA LEU A 236 -4.86 12.54 10.07
C LEU A 236 -5.13 11.05 9.88
N TYR A 237 -4.33 10.37 9.07
CA TYR A 237 -4.45 8.92 8.87
C TYR A 237 -4.23 8.15 10.19
N GLU A 238 -3.25 8.57 10.99
CA GLU A 238 -2.93 7.97 12.28
C GLU A 238 -4.02 8.23 13.32
N MET A 239 -4.51 9.48 13.45
CA MET A 239 -5.68 9.78 14.29
C MET A 239 -6.89 8.92 13.92
N LEU A 240 -7.11 8.66 12.63
CA LEU A 240 -8.24 7.89 12.14
C LEU A 240 -8.12 6.37 12.27
N THR A 241 -6.91 5.81 12.43
CA THR A 241 -6.67 4.34 12.37
C THR A 241 -5.82 3.79 13.51
N GLY A 242 -5.27 4.64 14.37
CA GLY A 242 -4.25 4.31 15.36
C GLY A 242 -2.91 3.85 14.75
N LYS A 243 -2.73 3.96 13.43
CA LYS A 243 -1.61 3.35 12.68
C LYS A 243 -1.10 4.27 11.58
N LYS A 244 0.15 4.09 11.16
CA LYS A 244 0.75 4.80 10.03
C LYS A 244 0.43 4.08 8.69
N PRO A 245 0.38 4.77 7.55
CA PRO A 245 -0.18 4.22 6.30
C PRO A 245 0.70 3.22 5.52
N TYR A 246 1.83 2.76 6.07
CA TYR A 246 2.81 1.91 5.40
C TYR A 246 3.08 0.63 6.19
N VAL A 247 3.47 -0.45 5.50
CA VAL A 247 3.93 -1.68 6.17
C VAL A 247 5.44 -1.54 6.36
N VAL A 248 5.87 -1.42 7.61
CA VAL A 248 7.26 -1.26 7.98
C VAL A 248 7.53 -2.23 9.12
N ASP A 249 8.31 -3.28 8.84
CA ASP A 249 8.56 -4.42 9.74
C ASP A 249 9.86 -4.23 10.57
N SER A 250 10.41 -3.01 10.61
CA SER A 250 11.63 -2.62 11.34
C SER A 250 11.59 -1.12 11.62
N ASP A 251 11.97 -0.70 12.84
CA ASP A 251 12.03 0.71 13.22
C ASP A 251 13.26 1.45 12.68
N GLU A 252 14.10 0.80 11.86
CA GLU A 252 15.20 1.45 11.14
C GLU A 252 14.71 2.64 10.29
N ASP A 253 15.28 3.82 10.54
CA ASP A 253 14.97 5.05 9.83
C ASP A 253 15.02 4.90 8.30
N LEU A 254 16.01 4.15 7.79
CA LEU A 254 16.20 3.90 6.37
C LEU A 254 15.00 3.17 5.74
N VAL A 255 14.38 2.23 6.46
CA VAL A 255 13.20 1.48 5.98
C VAL A 255 11.99 2.41 5.88
N TRP A 256 11.81 3.28 6.87
CA TRP A 256 10.78 4.33 6.82
C TRP A 256 11.02 5.31 5.67
N LEU A 257 12.23 5.85 5.50
CA LEU A 257 12.56 6.72 4.36
C LEU A 257 12.24 6.04 3.02
N MET A 258 12.59 4.76 2.85
CA MET A 258 12.22 3.98 1.66
C MET A 258 10.71 3.77 1.52
N ALA A 259 9.97 3.54 2.61
CA ALA A 259 8.52 3.39 2.57
C ALA A 259 7.83 4.69 2.11
N HIS A 260 8.26 5.84 2.64
CA HIS A 260 7.79 7.14 2.23
C HIS A 260 8.06 7.40 0.74
N VAL A 261 9.22 7.00 0.20
CA VAL A 261 9.54 7.18 -1.23
C VAL A 261 8.85 6.16 -2.15
N HIS A 262 8.68 4.91 -1.74
CA HIS A 262 8.35 3.79 -2.66
C HIS A 262 7.06 3.03 -2.38
N GLN A 263 6.56 2.98 -1.14
CA GLN A 263 5.31 2.25 -0.83
C GLN A 263 4.08 3.13 -1.09
N GLU A 264 3.06 2.60 -1.77
CA GLU A 264 1.75 3.27 -1.84
C GLU A 264 1.04 3.15 -0.48
N PRO A 265 0.35 4.20 -0.01
CA PRO A 265 -0.32 4.19 1.28
C PRO A 265 -1.51 3.21 1.29
N ILE A 266 -1.67 2.47 2.38
CA ILE A 266 -2.79 1.54 2.60
C ILE A 266 -4.09 2.34 2.76
N PRO A 267 -5.22 1.96 2.15
CA PRO A 267 -6.51 2.60 2.41
C PRO A 267 -6.97 2.44 3.87
N LEU A 268 -7.59 3.49 4.43
CA LEU A 268 -8.17 3.52 5.77
C LEU A 268 -9.08 2.31 6.02
N ALA A 269 -9.97 2.00 5.06
CA ALA A 269 -10.89 0.87 5.15
C ALA A 269 -10.22 -0.52 5.11
N VAL A 270 -8.92 -0.59 4.80
CA VAL A 270 -8.10 -1.81 4.88
C VAL A 270 -7.28 -1.84 6.19
N MET A 271 -6.87 -0.67 6.70
CA MET A 271 -6.08 -0.53 7.93
C MET A 271 -6.90 -0.68 9.21
N ALA A 272 -8.11 -0.10 9.22
CA ALA A 272 -9.08 -0.14 10.31
C ALA A 272 -10.48 -0.47 9.74
N PRO A 273 -10.72 -1.72 9.30
CA PRO A 273 -12.01 -2.14 8.72
C PRO A 273 -13.20 -2.02 9.68
N GLU A 274 -12.96 -2.04 10.99
CA GLU A 274 -13.91 -1.85 12.07
C GLU A 274 -14.46 -0.41 12.17
N ALA A 275 -13.64 0.61 11.87
CA ALA A 275 -13.97 2.03 12.03
C ALA A 275 -15.00 2.58 11.01
N ALA A 276 -15.45 1.74 10.08
CA ALA A 276 -16.63 1.97 9.25
C ALA A 276 -16.66 3.26 8.40
N PHE A 277 -15.51 3.85 8.05
CA PHE A 277 -15.33 5.18 7.45
C PHE A 277 -16.33 5.58 6.33
N PRO A 278 -16.69 6.88 6.25
CA PRO A 278 -17.43 7.45 5.13
C PRO A 278 -16.76 7.23 3.77
N LEU A 279 -17.54 6.79 2.78
CA LEU A 279 -16.96 6.35 1.51
C LEU A 279 -16.50 7.51 0.62
N GLY A 280 -15.22 7.46 0.26
CA GLY A 280 -14.51 8.52 -0.45
C GLY A 280 -13.64 9.40 0.46
N LEU A 281 -13.65 9.17 1.78
CA LEU A 281 -12.66 9.73 2.70
C LEU A 281 -11.23 9.28 2.31
N ASP A 282 -11.08 8.00 1.94
CA ASP A 282 -9.84 7.44 1.38
C ASP A 282 -9.29 8.25 0.20
N ASP A 283 -10.13 8.61 -0.79
CA ASP A 283 -9.72 9.40 -1.95
C ASP A 283 -9.17 10.80 -1.55
N VAL A 284 -9.53 11.30 -0.37
CA VAL A 284 -9.10 12.60 0.18
C VAL A 284 -7.82 12.46 1.00
N VAL A 285 -7.80 11.57 2.00
CA VAL A 285 -6.61 11.37 2.85
C VAL A 285 -5.43 10.84 2.03
N LEU A 286 -5.64 9.82 1.19
CA LEU A 286 -4.58 9.24 0.35
C LEU A 286 -4.09 10.23 -0.74
N ARG A 287 -4.87 11.25 -1.09
CA ARG A 287 -4.41 12.31 -2.01
C ARG A 287 -3.38 13.23 -1.35
N ALA A 288 -3.51 13.54 -0.07
CA ALA A 288 -2.46 14.26 0.67
C ALA A 288 -1.14 13.45 0.70
N LEU A 289 -1.25 12.13 0.72
CA LEU A 289 -0.11 11.19 0.72
C LEU A 289 0.48 10.89 -0.67
N ALA A 290 0.09 11.63 -1.72
CA ALA A 290 0.60 11.39 -3.07
C ALA A 290 2.12 11.63 -3.16
N LYS A 291 2.85 10.70 -3.78
CA LYS A 291 4.33 10.72 -3.82
C LYS A 291 4.94 11.86 -4.63
N THR A 292 4.13 12.50 -5.47
CA THR A 292 4.51 13.66 -6.29
C THR A 292 3.78 14.88 -5.73
N PRO A 293 4.47 15.95 -5.29
CA PRO A 293 3.84 17.11 -4.65
C PRO A 293 2.68 17.71 -5.48
N GLU A 294 2.83 17.81 -6.80
CA GLU A 294 1.80 18.38 -7.70
C GLU A 294 0.51 17.54 -7.79
N GLN A 295 0.46 16.35 -7.19
CA GLN A 295 -0.73 15.50 -7.13
C GLN A 295 -1.51 15.66 -5.83
N ARG A 296 -0.91 16.29 -4.80
CA ARG A 296 -1.52 16.58 -3.50
C ARG A 296 -2.55 17.72 -3.61
N TYR A 297 -2.93 18.27 -2.48
CA TYR A 297 -3.65 19.54 -2.41
C TYR A 297 -2.67 20.71 -2.66
N PRO A 298 -3.11 21.80 -3.31
CA PRO A 298 -2.24 22.95 -3.57
C PRO A 298 -1.86 23.71 -2.29
N ASP A 299 -2.72 23.65 -1.27
CA ASP A 299 -2.64 24.33 0.03
C ASP A 299 -3.51 23.57 1.07
N VAL A 300 -3.36 23.95 2.34
CA VAL A 300 -4.06 23.37 3.49
C VAL A 300 -5.57 23.62 3.45
N ALA A 301 -5.99 24.81 2.99
CA ALA A 301 -7.41 25.15 2.84
C ALA A 301 -8.13 24.17 1.89
N SER A 302 -7.54 23.91 0.71
CA SER A 302 -8.05 22.94 -0.26
C SER A 302 -8.11 21.50 0.27
N PHE A 303 -7.26 21.14 1.24
CA PHE A 303 -7.32 19.82 1.90
C PHE A 303 -8.49 19.77 2.89
N TRP A 304 -8.64 20.81 3.72
CA TRP A 304 -9.77 20.94 4.64
C TRP A 304 -11.13 20.99 3.91
N GLU A 305 -11.25 21.77 2.84
CA GLU A 305 -12.45 21.83 1.99
C GLU A 305 -12.86 20.46 1.42
N ALA A 306 -11.88 19.60 1.12
CA ALA A 306 -12.16 18.25 0.64
C ALA A 306 -12.68 17.31 1.74
N LEU A 307 -12.44 17.63 3.02
CA LEU A 307 -12.93 16.90 4.19
C LEU A 307 -14.33 17.38 4.64
N LEU A 308 -14.70 18.65 4.40
CA LEU A 308 -16.01 19.22 4.77
C LEU A 308 -17.24 18.35 4.43
N PRO A 309 -17.34 17.69 3.25
CA PRO A 309 -18.49 16.85 2.93
C PRO A 309 -18.67 15.64 3.85
N PHE A 310 -17.62 15.23 4.57
CA PHE A 310 -17.67 14.12 5.53
C PHE A 310 -17.88 14.62 6.96
N ALA A 311 -17.34 15.80 7.31
CA ALA A 311 -17.62 16.46 8.58
C ALA A 311 -19.13 16.75 8.75
N ALA A 312 -19.77 17.31 7.71
CA ALA A 312 -21.18 17.68 7.75
C ALA A 312 -22.14 16.48 7.86
N GLN A 313 -21.79 15.30 7.32
CA GLN A 313 -22.59 14.09 7.49
C GLN A 313 -22.58 13.62 8.96
N PHE A 314 -21.44 13.75 9.64
CA PHE A 314 -21.28 13.25 11.00
C PHE A 314 -21.92 14.17 12.04
N SER A 315 -21.90 15.50 11.85
CA SER A 315 -22.65 16.43 12.73
C SER A 315 -24.15 16.13 12.70
N ALA A 316 -24.72 15.81 11.53
CA ALA A 316 -26.14 15.44 11.41
C ALA A 316 -26.45 14.09 12.08
N GLU A 317 -25.60 13.07 11.92
CA GLU A 317 -25.76 11.79 12.61
C GLU A 317 -25.64 11.95 14.14
N MET A 318 -24.71 12.78 14.63
CA MET A 318 -24.50 13.06 16.05
C MET A 318 -25.65 13.83 16.70
N SER A 319 -26.30 14.75 15.97
CA SER A 319 -27.56 15.38 16.42
C SER A 319 -28.74 14.41 16.41
N SER A 320 -28.75 13.40 15.54
CA SER A 320 -29.85 12.42 15.44
C SER A 320 -29.78 11.26 16.44
N LEU A 321 -28.60 10.99 17.00
CA LEU A 321 -28.34 9.84 17.88
C LEU A 321 -28.48 10.14 19.39
N GLY A 322 -29.01 11.31 19.76
CA GLY A 322 -29.26 11.66 21.15
C GLY A 322 -27.99 11.92 21.95
N GLY A 323 -27.25 12.96 21.57
CA GLY A 323 -26.33 13.64 22.50
C GLY A 323 -25.25 12.78 23.15
N VAL A 324 -24.29 12.28 22.37
CA VAL A 324 -22.96 12.02 22.94
C VAL A 324 -22.37 13.38 23.29
N SER A 325 -22.43 13.78 24.57
CA SER A 325 -21.84 15.05 25.02
C SER A 325 -20.32 15.05 24.77
N MET A 326 -19.75 16.24 24.53
CA MET A 326 -18.29 16.40 24.55
C MET A 326 -17.68 16.04 25.92
N ASP A 327 -18.48 15.99 26.98
CA ASP A 327 -18.08 15.54 28.33
C ASP A 327 -17.72 14.05 28.40
N ALA A 328 -18.05 13.26 27.37
CA ALA A 328 -17.65 11.85 27.26
C ALA A 328 -16.26 11.65 26.61
N LEU A 329 -15.55 12.74 26.26
CA LEU A 329 -14.17 12.68 25.76
C LEU A 329 -13.19 12.47 26.93
N PRO A 330 -12.09 11.70 26.73
CA PRO A 330 -11.13 11.45 27.81
C PRO A 330 -10.41 12.74 28.20
N ALA A 331 -10.59 13.17 29.45
CA ALA A 331 -10.09 14.45 29.95
C ALA A 331 -8.57 14.62 29.75
N LEU A 332 -8.17 15.87 29.48
CA LEU A 332 -6.80 16.31 29.74
C LEU A 332 -6.59 16.36 31.26
N PRO A 333 -5.40 15.99 31.77
CA PRO A 333 -5.11 16.09 33.20
C PRO A 333 -5.11 17.56 33.63
N THR A 334 -6.15 17.98 34.34
CA THR A 334 -6.22 19.26 35.04
C THR A 334 -5.32 19.20 36.26
N GLY A 335 -4.31 20.08 36.31
CA GLY A 335 -3.34 20.13 37.40
C GLY A 335 -3.93 20.72 38.68
N ALA A 336 -4.75 19.94 39.38
CA ALA A 336 -5.41 20.32 40.64
C ALA A 336 -5.71 19.10 41.55
N SER A 337 -4.66 18.44 42.06
CA SER A 337 -4.77 17.68 43.32
C SER A 337 -3.43 17.68 44.05
N THR A 338 -3.41 18.26 45.24
CA THR A 338 -2.36 18.09 46.24
C THR A 338 -2.42 16.66 46.81
N GLY A 339 -1.26 16.02 47.01
CA GLY A 339 -1.16 14.75 47.73
C GLY A 339 -0.61 13.57 46.91
N THR A 340 0.67 13.26 47.14
CA THR A 340 1.34 11.95 47.00
C THR A 340 1.43 11.26 45.62
N SER A 341 2.68 10.89 45.27
CA SER A 341 3.11 9.98 44.18
C SER A 341 2.58 10.28 42.76
N PHE A 342 3.22 11.23 42.09
CA PHE A 342 3.33 11.19 40.63
C PHE A 342 4.30 10.07 40.23
N VAL A 343 3.82 9.07 39.48
CA VAL A 343 4.71 8.09 38.85
C VAL A 343 5.37 8.74 37.64
N GLU A 344 6.69 8.84 37.72
CA GLU A 344 7.56 9.46 36.73
C GLU A 344 7.77 8.51 35.54
N HIS A 345 7.30 8.90 34.35
CA HIS A 345 7.62 8.18 33.10
C HIS A 345 8.20 9.12 32.03
N VAL A 346 9.44 8.81 31.70
CA VAL A 346 10.39 9.57 30.89
C VAL A 346 10.02 9.50 29.40
N LEU A 347 10.33 10.55 28.64
CA LEU A 347 10.26 10.55 27.17
C LEU A 347 11.27 9.54 26.60
N PRO A 348 10.87 8.57 25.75
CA PRO A 348 11.80 7.55 25.26
C PRO A 348 12.86 8.16 24.34
N THR A 349 14.12 7.98 24.72
CA THR A 349 15.31 8.19 23.87
C THR A 349 15.53 6.98 22.95
N PRO A 350 16.10 7.16 21.75
CA PRO A 350 16.62 6.04 20.97
C PRO A 350 17.90 5.51 21.63
N ASP A 351 17.95 4.19 21.83
CA ASP A 351 19.10 3.51 22.44
C ASP A 351 20.29 3.50 21.46
N LEU A 352 21.45 3.92 21.95
CA LEU A 352 22.73 3.90 21.25
C LEU A 352 23.82 3.49 22.23
N THR A 353 23.96 2.18 22.44
CA THR A 353 25.11 1.59 23.13
C THR A 353 25.84 0.64 22.17
N ASP A 354 27.07 1.04 21.82
CA ASP A 354 28.07 0.24 21.11
C ASP A 354 29.07 -0.24 22.16
N GLU A 355 29.04 -1.52 22.53
CA GLU A 355 30.08 -2.12 23.36
C GLU A 355 30.58 -3.46 22.80
N ARG A 356 31.88 -3.68 22.99
CA ARG A 356 32.66 -4.78 22.42
C ARG A 356 32.81 -5.92 23.43
N GLU A 357 32.92 -7.13 22.88
CA GLU A 357 33.62 -8.32 23.41
C GLU A 357 33.91 -8.42 24.93
N THR A 358 33.38 -9.46 25.58
CA THR A 358 34.21 -10.62 26.03
C THR A 358 33.37 -11.80 26.57
N ILE A 359 34.00 -12.97 26.68
CA ILE A 359 33.39 -14.27 27.05
C ILE A 359 33.83 -14.68 28.46
N VAL A 360 32.90 -15.05 29.36
CA VAL A 360 33.12 -16.02 30.46
C VAL A 360 31.83 -16.82 30.71
N MET A 361 31.95 -18.11 31.08
CA MET A 361 30.81 -18.99 31.42
C MET A 361 30.56 -19.09 32.93
N GLY A 362 29.31 -19.35 33.34
CA GLY A 362 28.97 -19.76 34.71
C GLY A 362 27.47 -19.80 35.03
N GLU A 363 26.90 -21.01 35.17
CA GLU A 363 25.68 -21.29 35.95
C GLU A 363 26.10 -21.85 37.35
N PRO A 364 25.18 -22.24 38.26
CA PRO A 364 24.18 -21.41 38.96
C PRO A 364 24.15 -21.68 40.49
N VAL A 365 23.67 -20.75 41.33
CA VAL A 365 23.30 -21.07 42.74
C VAL A 365 22.02 -20.35 43.18
N PHE A 366 21.27 -21.03 44.05
CA PHE A 366 19.93 -20.70 44.58
C PHE A 366 19.94 -19.82 45.84
N GLU A 367 18.71 -19.35 46.16
CA GLU A 367 18.13 -18.94 47.46
C GLU A 367 17.79 -17.45 47.62
N SER A 368 16.74 -17.05 48.33
CA SER A 368 15.38 -17.58 48.61
C SER A 368 14.67 -16.47 49.41
N ALA A 369 13.40 -16.18 49.11
CA ALA A 369 12.46 -15.49 50.01
C ALA A 369 11.03 -15.65 49.47
N GLN A 370 10.08 -16.00 50.33
CA GLN A 370 8.71 -16.37 49.93
C GLN A 370 7.70 -15.26 50.22
N SER A 371 6.65 -15.15 49.40
CA SER A 371 5.38 -14.52 49.80
C SER A 371 4.17 -15.16 49.10
N THR A 372 3.53 -16.04 49.86
CA THR A 372 2.16 -16.59 49.79
C THR A 372 1.27 -16.39 48.54
N SER A 373 0.81 -17.51 47.97
CA SER A 373 -0.37 -17.62 47.10
C SER A 373 -1.45 -18.52 47.73
N PRO A 374 -2.76 -18.29 47.50
CA PRO A 374 -3.82 -19.10 48.10
C PRO A 374 -4.06 -20.43 47.37
N LYS A 375 -4.45 -21.45 48.15
CA LYS A 375 -4.61 -22.86 47.74
C LYS A 375 -5.75 -23.08 46.72
N LYS A 376 -5.59 -24.11 45.88
CA LYS A 376 -6.68 -24.83 45.21
C LYS A 376 -6.56 -26.33 45.49
N GLU A 377 -7.68 -26.99 45.74
CA GLU A 377 -7.73 -28.44 45.97
C GLU A 377 -7.58 -29.25 44.66
N PRO A 378 -7.04 -30.48 44.71
CA PRO A 378 -6.79 -31.29 43.52
C PRO A 378 -8.00 -32.12 43.10
N LEU A 379 -8.37 -32.04 41.82
CA LEU A 379 -9.40 -32.88 41.20
C LEU A 379 -8.85 -34.31 40.96
N ARG A 380 -9.35 -35.31 41.70
CA ARG A 380 -8.95 -36.73 41.54
C ARG A 380 -9.56 -37.30 40.25
N VAL A 381 -8.75 -37.92 39.40
CA VAL A 381 -9.17 -38.60 38.17
C VAL A 381 -8.83 -40.09 38.27
N PRO A 382 -9.75 -41.03 38.00
CA PRO A 382 -9.47 -42.46 38.16
C PRO A 382 -8.55 -42.99 37.05
N VAL A 383 -7.53 -43.76 37.43
CA VAL A 383 -6.49 -44.28 36.51
C VAL A 383 -6.99 -45.47 35.66
N VAL A 384 -8.02 -46.18 36.13
CA VAL A 384 -8.51 -47.45 35.56
C VAL A 384 -9.01 -47.36 34.10
N PRO A 385 -9.79 -46.35 33.65
CA PRO A 385 -10.29 -46.29 32.28
C PRO A 385 -9.18 -46.14 31.24
N LEU A 386 -8.06 -45.53 31.63
CA LEU A 386 -6.93 -45.21 30.77
C LEU A 386 -6.12 -46.47 30.40
N LEU A 387 -5.98 -47.40 31.36
CA LEU A 387 -5.33 -48.71 31.12
C LEU A 387 -6.20 -49.62 30.23
N VAL A 388 -7.52 -49.62 30.40
CA VAL A 388 -8.46 -50.37 29.54
C VAL A 388 -8.40 -49.85 28.09
N GLY A 389 -8.38 -48.53 27.90
CA GLY A 389 -8.22 -47.92 26.58
C GLY A 389 -6.91 -48.32 25.88
N LEU A 390 -5.80 -48.38 26.64
CA LEU A 390 -4.50 -48.81 26.12
C LEU A 390 -4.51 -50.28 25.69
N LEU A 391 -5.13 -51.16 26.49
CA LEU A 391 -5.23 -52.60 26.19
C LEU A 391 -6.01 -52.87 24.89
N VAL A 392 -7.11 -52.14 24.66
CA VAL A 392 -7.91 -52.23 23.42
C VAL A 392 -7.08 -51.82 22.20
N ILE A 393 -6.27 -50.77 22.31
CA ILE A 393 -5.39 -50.32 21.21
C ILE A 393 -4.33 -51.38 20.89
N VAL A 394 -3.71 -51.99 21.91
CA VAL A 394 -2.72 -53.07 21.72
C VAL A 394 -3.35 -54.29 21.04
N LEU A 395 -4.55 -54.69 21.45
CA LEU A 395 -5.28 -55.81 20.85
C LEU A 395 -5.68 -55.53 19.38
N LEU A 396 -6.13 -54.31 19.06
CA LEU A 396 -6.47 -53.92 17.69
C LEU A 396 -5.25 -53.89 16.77
N VAL A 397 -4.12 -53.37 17.24
CA VAL A 397 -2.87 -53.32 16.45
C VAL A 397 -2.28 -54.74 16.28
N GLY A 398 -2.28 -55.56 17.33
CA GLY A 398 -1.83 -56.95 17.28
C GLY A 398 -2.69 -57.82 16.34
N GLY A 399 -4.02 -57.72 16.45
CA GLY A 399 -4.95 -58.44 15.57
C GLY A 399 -4.82 -58.04 14.10
N GLY A 400 -4.65 -56.74 13.82
CA GLY A 400 -4.39 -56.25 12.46
C GLY A 400 -3.09 -56.80 11.85
N TRP A 401 -2.03 -56.93 12.66
CA TRP A 401 -0.76 -57.49 12.21
C TRP A 401 -0.83 -59.01 11.98
N TRP A 402 -1.55 -59.75 12.82
CA TRP A 402 -1.78 -61.20 12.64
C TRP A 402 -2.56 -61.47 11.33
N LEU A 403 -3.64 -60.73 11.08
CA LEU A 403 -4.41 -60.86 9.83
C LEU A 403 -3.56 -60.54 8.59
N TYR A 404 -2.66 -59.56 8.68
CA TYR A 404 -1.71 -59.25 7.60
C TYR A 404 -0.69 -60.38 7.37
N ALA A 405 -0.23 -61.05 8.42
CA ALA A 405 0.70 -62.17 8.32
C ALA A 405 0.06 -63.44 7.70
N LEU A 406 -1.21 -63.72 8.02
CA LEU A 406 -1.96 -64.83 7.43
C LEU A 406 -2.18 -64.66 5.92
N GLY A 407 -2.35 -63.42 5.44
CA GLY A 407 -2.58 -63.11 4.02
C GLY A 407 -1.40 -63.37 3.06
N LYS A 408 -0.24 -63.86 3.54
CA LYS A 408 0.97 -64.06 2.72
C LYS A 408 1.34 -65.52 2.40
N LYS A 409 0.54 -66.51 2.82
CA LYS A 409 0.79 -67.95 2.56
C LYS A 409 -0.24 -68.62 1.63
N GLN A 410 -0.44 -68.06 0.44
CA GLN A 410 -1.03 -68.67 -0.77
C GLN A 410 -0.75 -67.68 -1.93
N SER A 411 -0.30 -68.07 -3.13
CA SER A 411 -0.08 -69.39 -3.72
C SER A 411 0.93 -69.32 -4.88
N VAL A 412 1.88 -70.26 -4.95
CA VAL A 412 2.50 -70.74 -6.21
C VAL A 412 2.82 -72.22 -6.02
N ARG A 413 2.27 -73.10 -6.87
CA ARG A 413 2.68 -74.50 -7.01
C ARG A 413 2.64 -74.86 -8.50
N GLU A 414 3.72 -75.41 -9.01
CA GLU A 414 3.85 -75.82 -10.42
C GLU A 414 3.15 -77.16 -10.70
N VAL A 415 2.40 -77.22 -11.82
CA VAL A 415 2.19 -78.37 -12.74
C VAL A 415 1.83 -77.75 -14.11
N GLY A 416 2.27 -78.19 -15.29
CA GLY A 416 3.20 -79.28 -15.65
C GLY A 416 3.59 -79.22 -17.15
N LYS A 417 3.87 -80.36 -17.79
CA LYS A 417 4.20 -80.51 -19.24
C LYS A 417 3.12 -81.30 -19.99
N LEU A 418 2.93 -81.02 -21.28
CA LEU A 418 2.83 -82.05 -22.34
C LEU A 418 3.16 -81.49 -23.75
N ARG A 419 3.44 -82.40 -24.67
CA ARG A 419 4.07 -82.29 -26.02
C ARG A 419 3.29 -83.30 -26.91
N VAL A 420 3.20 -83.30 -28.23
CA VAL A 420 3.81 -82.50 -29.33
C VAL A 420 2.65 -81.92 -30.21
N THR A 421 2.74 -81.42 -31.44
CA THR A 421 3.26 -82.01 -32.71
C THR A 421 3.91 -80.94 -33.62
N SER A 422 3.63 -80.92 -34.93
CA SER A 422 4.33 -80.18 -35.98
C SER A 422 3.40 -79.95 -37.18
N LEU A 423 3.55 -78.82 -37.88
CA LEU A 423 3.53 -78.76 -39.35
C LEU A 423 4.37 -77.56 -39.85
N LYS A 424 4.97 -77.68 -41.05
CA LYS A 424 6.00 -76.78 -41.62
C LYS A 424 5.36 -75.51 -42.20
N GLY A 425 5.89 -74.29 -42.00
CA GLY A 425 6.98 -73.64 -42.77
C GLY A 425 6.46 -72.36 -43.48
N PRO A 426 7.27 -71.49 -44.14
CA PRO A 426 8.73 -71.38 -44.23
C PRO A 426 9.31 -70.07 -43.61
N ARG A 427 10.62 -69.81 -43.81
CA ARG A 427 11.44 -68.78 -43.12
C ARG A 427 11.53 -67.41 -43.84
N PRO A 428 11.85 -66.31 -43.13
CA PRO A 428 12.31 -65.05 -43.73
C PRO A 428 13.83 -65.04 -44.02
N PRO A 429 14.32 -64.25 -45.00
CA PRO A 429 15.75 -64.13 -45.29
C PRO A 429 16.49 -63.17 -44.33
N LYS A 430 17.77 -63.46 -44.07
CA LYS A 430 18.70 -62.68 -43.23
C LYS A 430 19.57 -61.72 -44.07
N ALA A 431 20.24 -60.79 -43.38
CA ALA A 431 21.07 -59.73 -43.97
C ALA A 431 22.59 -60.02 -43.99
N LYS A 432 23.36 -59.09 -44.62
CA LYS A 432 24.85 -58.88 -44.62
C LYS A 432 25.60 -59.66 -45.72
N PRO A 433 26.80 -59.22 -46.23
CA PRO A 433 27.87 -58.53 -45.47
C PRO A 433 28.85 -57.52 -46.14
N ARG A 434 29.73 -56.92 -45.30
CA ARG A 434 31.10 -56.36 -45.55
C ARG A 434 31.22 -55.07 -46.42
N MET A 435 32.30 -54.27 -46.40
CA MET A 435 33.69 -54.47 -45.90
C MET A 435 34.38 -53.19 -45.32
N ARG A 436 35.70 -53.24 -45.01
CA ARG A 436 36.49 -52.26 -44.21
C ARG A 436 37.77 -51.78 -44.95
N ALA A 437 38.12 -50.49 -44.77
CA ALA A 437 39.48 -49.91 -44.55
C ALA A 437 40.57 -49.83 -45.67
N VAL A 438 41.62 -49.03 -45.34
CA VAL A 438 42.93 -48.70 -46.02
C VAL A 438 42.97 -47.29 -46.67
N VAL A 439 44.08 -46.53 -46.73
CA VAL A 439 44.96 -45.83 -45.74
C VAL A 439 46.06 -45.05 -46.53
N LYS A 440 46.09 -43.69 -46.42
CA LYS A 440 47.26 -42.74 -46.56
C LYS A 440 48.07 -42.71 -47.90
N PRO A 441 48.96 -41.70 -48.20
CA PRO A 441 49.73 -40.81 -47.30
C PRO A 441 49.89 -39.29 -47.67
N ARG A 442 50.80 -38.60 -46.93
CA ARG A 442 51.15 -37.15 -46.88
C ARG A 442 51.95 -36.59 -48.07
N LYS A 443 52.03 -35.24 -48.18
CA LYS A 443 53.29 -34.49 -48.44
C LYS A 443 53.33 -33.13 -47.71
N VAL A 444 54.52 -32.52 -47.57
CA VAL A 444 54.85 -31.33 -46.72
C VAL A 444 55.91 -30.45 -47.40
N LYS A 445 55.83 -29.11 -47.22
CA LYS A 445 56.90 -28.04 -47.22
C LYS A 445 56.24 -26.68 -47.50
N LYS A 446 56.74 -25.48 -47.19
CA LYS A 446 57.43 -24.78 -46.08
C LYS A 446 57.30 -23.22 -46.43
N PRO A 447 57.79 -22.23 -45.64
CA PRO A 447 57.19 -20.87 -45.58
C PRO A 447 58.08 -19.69 -46.08
N VAL A 448 57.51 -18.48 -46.25
CA VAL A 448 58.26 -17.19 -46.40
C VAL A 448 57.55 -15.94 -45.78
N ALA A 449 58.33 -15.23 -44.94
CA ALA A 449 58.44 -13.80 -44.55
C ALA A 449 57.29 -12.74 -44.46
N THR A 450 57.43 -11.92 -43.41
CA THR A 450 56.91 -10.54 -43.14
C THR A 450 57.71 -9.45 -43.89
N PRO A 451 57.27 -8.16 -43.98
CA PRO A 451 57.62 -7.12 -42.97
C PRO A 451 56.55 -5.98 -42.82
N PRO A 452 56.82 -4.79 -42.23
CA PRO A 452 56.99 -4.59 -40.79
C PRO A 452 56.10 -3.46 -40.17
N LYS A 453 56.28 -3.22 -38.85
CA LYS A 453 55.61 -2.19 -38.02
C LYS A 453 56.17 -0.78 -38.23
N ARG A 454 55.39 0.25 -37.85
CA ARG A 454 55.92 1.41 -37.08
C ARG A 454 54.87 2.06 -36.18
N ASN A 455 55.13 2.10 -34.87
CA ASN A 455 54.53 3.05 -33.93
C ASN A 455 55.44 4.28 -33.87
N VAL A 456 54.87 5.48 -33.73
CA VAL A 456 55.55 6.64 -33.14
C VAL A 456 54.60 7.31 -32.15
N VAL A 457 55.11 7.55 -30.94
CA VAL A 457 54.47 8.30 -29.87
C VAL A 457 55.05 9.71 -29.85
N LYS A 458 54.23 10.75 -29.59
CA LYS A 458 54.63 11.93 -28.78
C LYS A 458 53.42 12.74 -28.33
N GLN A 459 53.59 13.44 -27.21
CA GLN A 459 52.59 14.25 -26.49
C GLN A 459 52.77 15.76 -26.84
N PRO A 460 52.53 16.77 -25.97
CA PRO A 460 51.29 17.57 -25.99
C PRO A 460 51.49 19.11 -26.00
N GLU A 461 50.45 19.88 -26.32
CA GLU A 461 50.34 21.34 -26.05
C GLU A 461 48.83 21.72 -26.12
N VAL A 462 48.12 22.46 -25.25
CA VAL A 462 48.35 23.54 -24.25
C VAL A 462 47.88 24.93 -24.74
N ARG A 463 46.74 25.39 -24.18
CA ARG A 463 46.20 26.78 -24.18
C ARG A 463 45.72 27.31 -25.57
N ARG A 464 44.85 28.33 -25.68
CA ARG A 464 44.23 29.28 -24.71
C ARG A 464 42.80 29.69 -25.16
N SER A 465 42.12 30.47 -24.33
CA SER A 465 40.77 31.04 -24.48
C SER A 465 40.60 32.11 -25.57
N THR A 466 39.38 32.27 -26.13
CA THR A 466 38.71 33.60 -26.28
C THR A 466 37.20 33.52 -26.64
N LEU A 467 36.53 34.66 -26.45
CA LEU A 467 35.10 34.98 -26.40
C LEU A 467 34.20 34.69 -27.64
N SER A 468 32.89 34.62 -27.33
CA SER A 468 31.74 35.30 -27.99
C SER A 468 31.67 35.46 -29.52
N THR A 469 30.58 34.96 -30.13
CA THR A 469 29.49 35.79 -30.73
C THR A 469 28.37 34.91 -31.33
N ARG A 470 27.15 35.46 -31.46
CA ARG A 470 26.07 34.89 -32.30
C ARG A 470 26.24 35.37 -33.75
N PRO A 471 25.81 34.59 -34.76
CA PRO A 471 24.76 35.08 -35.67
C PRO A 471 23.88 33.93 -36.26
N PRO A 472 23.02 34.14 -37.28
CA PRO A 472 21.88 35.07 -37.32
C PRO A 472 20.55 34.35 -37.71
N VAL A 473 19.48 35.12 -37.93
CA VAL A 473 18.14 34.63 -38.35
C VAL A 473 17.70 35.33 -39.65
N ARG A 474 16.82 34.67 -40.44
CA ARG A 474 15.99 35.15 -41.59
C ARG A 474 16.53 34.74 -42.99
N PRO A 475 15.68 34.71 -44.06
CA PRO A 475 14.26 35.11 -44.13
C PRO A 475 13.26 34.06 -44.67
N PHE A 476 11.98 34.43 -44.56
CA PHE A 476 10.82 33.79 -45.18
C PHE A 476 10.79 34.00 -46.71
N VAL A 477 10.33 33.00 -47.47
CA VAL A 477 9.80 33.21 -48.84
C VAL A 477 8.40 32.60 -48.94
N ARG A 478 7.40 33.43 -49.28
CA ARG A 478 6.03 32.99 -49.60
C ARG A 478 5.96 32.53 -51.06
N ARG A 479 5.31 31.39 -51.35
CA ARG A 479 4.65 31.18 -52.65
C ARG A 479 3.26 30.56 -52.48
N LYS A 480 2.39 30.82 -53.46
CA LYS A 480 0.93 30.95 -53.29
C LYS A 480 0.17 29.62 -53.15
N VAL A 481 -0.95 29.72 -52.45
CA VAL A 481 -1.97 28.67 -52.24
C VAL A 481 -2.69 28.32 -53.55
N LYS A 482 -2.90 27.03 -53.82
CA LYS A 482 -4.10 26.54 -54.55
C LYS A 482 -5.01 25.77 -53.60
N ARG A 483 -6.20 26.31 -53.34
CA ARG A 483 -7.23 25.69 -52.48
C ARG A 483 -7.84 24.47 -53.18
N LYS A 484 -7.88 23.31 -52.51
CA LYS A 484 -8.96 22.32 -52.67
C LYS A 484 -9.57 22.03 -51.30
N LYS A 485 -10.84 22.43 -51.10
CA LYS A 485 -11.63 22.09 -49.90
C LYS A 485 -11.85 20.58 -49.87
N LYS A 486 -11.48 19.88 -48.78
CA LYS A 486 -12.16 18.64 -48.34
C LYS A 486 -11.83 18.30 -46.87
N ARG A 487 -12.90 18.27 -46.06
CA ARG A 487 -13.08 17.71 -44.69
C ARG A 487 -11.80 17.42 -43.87
N GLY A 488 -11.55 18.25 -42.86
CA GLY A 488 -10.46 18.05 -41.91
C GLY A 488 -10.66 16.86 -40.97
N TYR A 489 -9.76 15.88 -41.04
CA TYR A 489 -9.53 14.91 -39.97
C TYR A 489 -8.23 15.28 -39.24
N TYR A 490 -8.33 15.59 -37.94
CA TYR A 490 -7.15 15.81 -37.10
C TYR A 490 -6.32 14.52 -36.95
N THR A 491 -5.25 14.40 -37.73
CA THR A 491 -4.26 13.31 -37.62
C THR A 491 -3.41 13.45 -36.35
N ARG A 492 -3.98 13.00 -35.22
CA ARG A 492 -3.23 12.89 -33.96
C ARG A 492 -1.99 12.00 -34.16
N ARG A 493 -0.80 12.49 -33.79
CA ARG A 493 0.44 11.68 -33.70
C ARG A 493 0.24 10.53 -32.71
N ILE A 494 -0.03 9.33 -33.23
CA ILE A 494 -0.03 8.08 -32.47
C ILE A 494 1.41 7.55 -32.44
N VAL A 495 2.00 7.43 -31.25
CA VAL A 495 3.32 6.80 -31.09
C VAL A 495 3.18 5.29 -31.27
N ARG A 496 3.44 4.80 -32.50
CA ARG A 496 3.52 3.37 -32.79
C ARG A 496 4.89 2.83 -32.38
N TYR A 497 4.93 2.00 -31.33
CA TYR A 497 6.16 1.35 -30.91
C TYR A 497 6.54 0.18 -31.85
N ARG A 498 7.68 0.29 -32.54
CA ARG A 498 8.35 -0.82 -33.24
C ARG A 498 9.58 -1.26 -32.44
N GLY A 499 9.42 -2.26 -31.57
CA GLY A 499 10.55 -2.92 -30.90
C GLY A 499 11.00 -4.14 -31.71
N GLY A 500 12.31 -4.25 -31.97
CA GLY A 500 12.89 -5.39 -32.70
C GLY A 500 12.93 -6.67 -31.87
N TYR A 501 12.82 -7.81 -32.56
CA TYR A 501 12.94 -9.16 -32.00
C TYR A 501 14.31 -9.77 -32.31
N ASP A 502 14.79 -10.66 -31.44
CA ASP A 502 15.92 -11.55 -31.73
C ASP A 502 15.52 -12.72 -32.65
N ARG A 503 16.49 -13.53 -33.09
CA ARG A 503 16.26 -14.72 -33.95
C ARG A 503 15.38 -15.80 -33.29
N ALA A 504 15.12 -15.72 -31.98
CA ALA A 504 14.23 -16.61 -31.24
C ALA A 504 12.84 -15.99 -30.96
N GLY A 505 12.56 -14.79 -31.48
CA GLY A 505 11.28 -14.10 -31.30
C GLY A 505 11.09 -13.43 -29.94
N ASN A 506 12.17 -13.06 -29.24
CA ASN A 506 12.13 -12.27 -28.00
C ASN A 506 12.42 -10.79 -28.27
N LEU A 507 11.73 -9.90 -27.56
CA LEU A 507 11.88 -8.45 -27.71
C LEU A 507 13.19 -7.97 -27.06
N ARG A 508 14.01 -7.17 -27.77
CA ARG A 508 15.19 -6.52 -27.20
C ARG A 508 14.79 -5.37 -26.26
N THR A 509 14.83 -5.57 -24.95
CA THR A 509 14.48 -4.55 -23.93
C THR A 509 15.73 -3.88 -23.34
N ARG A 510 15.96 -2.58 -23.65
CA ARG A 510 16.93 -1.73 -22.92
C ARG A 510 16.38 -1.35 -21.54
N GLY A 511 16.59 -2.20 -20.53
CA GLY A 511 16.23 -1.92 -19.13
C GLY A 511 16.27 -3.17 -18.24
N VAL A 512 16.65 -2.99 -16.97
CA VAL A 512 16.94 -4.07 -16.00
C VAL A 512 15.65 -4.68 -15.41
N TRP A 513 14.86 -5.35 -16.25
CA TRP A 513 13.73 -6.16 -15.80
C TRP A 513 14.11 -7.65 -15.90
N ARG A 514 14.33 -8.30 -14.75
CA ARG A 514 14.62 -9.74 -14.72
C ARG A 514 13.42 -10.52 -15.28
N LYS A 515 13.69 -11.59 -16.04
CA LYS A 515 12.63 -12.48 -16.53
C LYS A 515 11.96 -13.17 -15.33
N PRO A 516 10.63 -13.37 -15.33
CA PRO A 516 9.95 -14.06 -14.24
C PRO A 516 10.49 -15.47 -14.04
N LYS A 517 10.76 -15.85 -12.79
CA LYS A 517 11.14 -17.22 -12.40
C LYS A 517 9.87 -18.00 -12.08
N LEU A 518 9.68 -19.17 -12.69
CA LEU A 518 8.66 -20.12 -12.25
C LEU A 518 9.03 -20.59 -10.84
N LEU A 519 8.13 -20.39 -9.87
CA LEU A 519 8.28 -20.93 -8.51
C LEU A 519 7.80 -22.38 -8.48
N TRP A 520 6.54 -22.59 -8.86
CA TRP A 520 5.88 -23.88 -8.88
C TRP A 520 4.76 -23.92 -9.94
N ARG A 521 4.33 -25.13 -10.28
CA ARG A 521 3.12 -25.37 -11.08
C ARG A 521 2.37 -26.58 -10.54
N THR A 522 1.04 -26.49 -10.46
CA THR A 522 0.22 -27.53 -9.83
C THR A 522 -0.93 -27.95 -10.74
N LYS A 523 -1.13 -29.25 -10.90
CA LYS A 523 -2.14 -29.83 -11.80
C LYS A 523 -3.53 -29.72 -11.17
N THR A 524 -4.40 -28.88 -11.74
CA THR A 524 -5.79 -28.67 -11.30
C THR A 524 -6.79 -29.60 -11.98
N GLY A 525 -6.35 -30.46 -12.91
CA GLY A 525 -7.17 -31.53 -13.49
C GLY A 525 -8.37 -31.08 -14.34
N GLY A 526 -8.38 -29.85 -14.84
CA GLY A 526 -9.44 -29.28 -15.69
C GLY A 526 -9.05 -27.89 -16.20
N LEU A 527 -9.65 -27.45 -17.30
CA LEU A 527 -9.31 -26.21 -18.02
C LEU A 527 -9.39 -24.98 -17.11
N GLY A 528 -8.35 -24.14 -17.14
CA GLY A 528 -8.31 -22.90 -16.38
C GLY A 528 -9.19 -21.79 -16.94
N ARG A 529 -10.30 -21.51 -16.25
CA ARG A 529 -11.27 -20.45 -16.59
C ARG A 529 -11.64 -19.54 -15.41
N GLY A 530 -11.56 -20.04 -14.18
CA GLY A 530 -11.63 -19.21 -12.97
C GLY A 530 -10.36 -18.37 -12.83
N ALA A 531 -10.47 -17.15 -12.32
CA ALA A 531 -9.30 -16.38 -11.90
C ALA A 531 -8.84 -16.91 -10.53
N PRO A 532 -7.57 -17.28 -10.34
CA PRO A 532 -7.10 -17.62 -9.00
C PRO A 532 -7.27 -16.41 -8.07
N ILE A 533 -7.46 -16.64 -6.78
CA ILE A 533 -7.34 -15.60 -5.73
C ILE A 533 -6.40 -16.09 -4.65
N VAL A 534 -5.75 -15.17 -3.93
CA VAL A 534 -4.94 -15.49 -2.75
C VAL A 534 -5.60 -14.87 -1.52
N ALA A 535 -5.81 -15.68 -0.48
CA ALA A 535 -6.25 -15.23 0.84
C ALA A 535 -5.81 -16.23 1.92
N HIS A 536 -5.57 -15.77 3.15
CA HIS A 536 -5.22 -16.60 4.31
C HIS A 536 -4.00 -17.51 4.06
N GLY A 537 -2.99 -16.99 3.36
CA GLY A 537 -1.78 -17.75 3.01
C GLY A 537 -1.99 -18.87 1.97
N ARG A 538 -3.15 -18.94 1.31
CA ARG A 538 -3.48 -19.99 0.32
C ARG A 538 -3.92 -19.41 -1.02
N VAL A 539 -3.71 -20.17 -2.09
CA VAL A 539 -4.19 -19.86 -3.45
C VAL A 539 -5.42 -20.71 -3.75
N TYR A 540 -6.56 -20.07 -4.01
CA TYR A 540 -7.81 -20.74 -4.35
C TYR A 540 -8.04 -20.72 -5.85
N VAL A 541 -8.33 -21.89 -6.44
CA VAL A 541 -8.50 -22.04 -7.88
C VAL A 541 -9.62 -23.02 -8.24
N GLY A 542 -10.57 -22.56 -9.07
CA GLY A 542 -11.65 -23.36 -9.61
C GLY A 542 -11.38 -23.90 -11.02
N SER A 543 -11.74 -25.16 -11.28
CA SER A 543 -11.63 -25.78 -12.60
C SER A 543 -12.98 -25.88 -13.33
N ASN A 544 -12.94 -26.06 -14.66
CA ASN A 544 -14.15 -26.29 -15.46
C ASN A 544 -14.87 -27.63 -15.16
N ARG A 545 -14.36 -28.45 -14.22
CA ARG A 545 -14.96 -29.70 -13.75
C ARG A 545 -15.64 -29.57 -12.36
N GLY A 546 -15.87 -28.34 -11.88
CA GLY A 546 -16.55 -28.09 -10.59
C GLY A 546 -15.69 -28.31 -9.35
N VAL A 547 -14.39 -28.56 -9.51
CA VAL A 547 -13.49 -28.78 -8.37
C VAL A 547 -12.76 -27.49 -8.02
N LEU A 548 -13.09 -26.94 -6.85
CA LEU A 548 -12.30 -25.92 -6.15
C LEU A 548 -11.10 -26.59 -5.47
N ARG A 549 -9.97 -25.90 -5.41
CA ARG A 549 -8.80 -26.31 -4.63
C ARG A 549 -8.26 -25.13 -3.85
N ALA A 550 -7.79 -25.39 -2.64
CA ALA A 550 -6.81 -24.54 -1.98
C ALA A 550 -5.42 -25.16 -2.16
N LEU A 551 -4.46 -24.30 -2.49
CA LEU A 551 -3.06 -24.65 -2.59
C LEU A 551 -2.27 -23.83 -1.57
N ASP A 552 -1.18 -24.39 -1.05
CA ASP A 552 -0.20 -23.61 -0.33
C ASP A 552 0.40 -22.53 -1.25
N ARG A 553 0.59 -21.32 -0.72
CA ARG A 553 1.08 -20.17 -1.46
C ARG A 553 2.57 -20.25 -1.80
N LYS A 554 3.38 -20.86 -0.92
CA LYS A 554 4.83 -21.00 -1.07
C LYS A 554 5.21 -22.21 -1.93
N THR A 555 4.63 -23.38 -1.69
CA THR A 555 5.00 -24.64 -2.35
C THR A 555 4.12 -24.98 -3.56
N GLY A 556 2.85 -24.56 -3.56
CA GLY A 556 1.85 -24.99 -4.54
C GLY A 556 1.21 -26.35 -4.23
N ASP A 557 1.46 -26.94 -3.07
CA ASP A 557 0.85 -28.22 -2.68
C ASP A 557 -0.66 -28.09 -2.48
N VAL A 558 -1.42 -29.11 -2.88
CA VAL A 558 -2.89 -29.06 -2.77
C VAL A 558 -3.31 -29.43 -1.35
N LEU A 559 -3.65 -28.42 -0.55
CA LEU A 559 -4.08 -28.56 0.84
C LEU A 559 -5.44 -29.25 0.96
N TRP A 560 -6.41 -28.84 0.14
CA TRP A 560 -7.72 -29.48 0.06
C TRP A 560 -8.38 -29.32 -1.31
N LYS A 561 -9.38 -30.17 -1.58
CA LYS A 561 -10.15 -30.21 -2.83
C LYS A 561 -11.63 -30.30 -2.47
N LEU A 562 -12.46 -29.41 -2.99
CA LEU A 562 -13.91 -29.47 -2.84
C LEU A 562 -14.55 -29.68 -4.22
N LYS A 563 -15.33 -30.76 -4.37
CA LYS A 563 -16.16 -31.01 -5.55
C LYS A 563 -17.53 -30.35 -5.36
N THR A 564 -17.79 -29.25 -6.07
CA THR A 564 -19.17 -28.76 -6.26
C THR A 564 -19.90 -29.69 -7.25
N ARG A 565 -21.22 -29.88 -7.11
CA ARG A 565 -22.04 -30.90 -7.80
C ARG A 565 -21.78 -31.02 -9.32
N ASP A 566 -22.00 -32.22 -9.86
CA ASP A 566 -21.51 -32.63 -11.18
C ASP A 566 -21.94 -31.77 -12.38
N TYR A 567 -20.98 -31.51 -13.26
CA TYR A 567 -21.12 -30.67 -14.45
C TYR A 567 -21.67 -31.49 -15.64
N ALA A 568 -22.89 -32.02 -15.51
CA ALA A 568 -23.44 -33.02 -16.44
C ALA A 568 -23.85 -32.47 -17.83
N SER A 569 -24.12 -31.17 -18.00
CA SER A 569 -24.65 -30.62 -19.26
C SER A 569 -23.58 -30.05 -20.21
N ARG A 570 -23.60 -30.53 -21.46
CA ARG A 570 -22.72 -30.11 -22.57
C ARG A 570 -22.99 -28.64 -22.97
N GLY A 571 -21.94 -27.89 -23.33
CA GLY A 571 -22.05 -26.68 -24.18
C GLY A 571 -21.98 -25.29 -23.52
N SER A 572 -22.36 -25.11 -22.24
CA SER A 572 -22.47 -23.74 -21.66
C SER A 572 -21.22 -23.22 -20.94
N TRP A 573 -21.01 -21.89 -21.01
CA TRP A 573 -19.75 -21.19 -20.69
C TRP A 573 -19.52 -20.81 -19.23
N ALA A 574 -20.39 -21.18 -18.28
CA ALA A 574 -20.35 -20.67 -16.91
C ALA A 574 -19.05 -20.98 -16.14
N TRP A 575 -18.61 -20.01 -15.32
CA TRP A 575 -17.32 -19.97 -14.62
C TRP A 575 -17.53 -20.22 -13.12
N MET A 576 -16.60 -20.90 -12.46
CA MET A 576 -16.49 -20.74 -11.00
C MET A 576 -16.00 -19.33 -10.74
N ALA A 577 -16.83 -18.53 -10.07
CA ALA A 577 -16.49 -17.22 -9.59
C ALA A 577 -16.48 -17.26 -8.05
N TYR A 578 -15.48 -16.67 -7.43
CA TYR A 578 -15.34 -16.71 -5.98
C TYR A 578 -14.69 -15.46 -5.39
N SER A 579 -15.10 -15.16 -4.17
CA SER A 579 -14.66 -14.04 -3.33
C SER A 579 -14.31 -14.59 -1.94
N ALA A 580 -13.34 -13.99 -1.24
CA ALA A 580 -12.95 -14.37 0.12
C ALA A 580 -13.23 -13.22 1.09
N VAL A 581 -13.86 -13.49 2.23
CA VAL A 581 -14.07 -12.53 3.33
C VAL A 581 -14.01 -13.28 4.66
N GLY A 582 -13.16 -12.82 5.59
CA GLY A 582 -12.84 -13.58 6.80
C GLY A 582 -12.45 -15.03 6.47
N ASN A 583 -12.78 -15.98 7.34
CA ASN A 583 -12.47 -17.41 7.09
C ASN A 583 -13.38 -18.09 6.04
N GLU A 584 -14.06 -17.34 5.17
CA GLU A 584 -15.08 -17.86 4.25
C GLU A 584 -14.80 -17.53 2.78
N LEU A 585 -15.12 -18.50 1.91
CA LEU A 585 -15.10 -18.40 0.47
C LEU A 585 -16.53 -18.49 -0.06
N PHE A 586 -16.93 -17.48 -0.81
CA PHE A 586 -18.22 -17.42 -1.51
C PHE A 586 -17.99 -17.93 -2.93
N VAL A 587 -18.58 -19.07 -3.29
CA VAL A 587 -18.26 -19.81 -4.53
C VAL A 587 -19.53 -20.09 -5.32
N THR A 588 -19.63 -19.60 -6.55
CA THR A 588 -20.77 -19.89 -7.43
C THR A 588 -20.47 -21.02 -8.42
N ASN A 589 -21.49 -21.84 -8.74
CA ASN A 589 -21.39 -22.91 -9.74
C ASN A 589 -22.36 -22.73 -10.93
N LYS A 590 -22.38 -23.71 -11.84
CA LYS A 590 -23.30 -23.74 -13.00
C LYS A 590 -24.75 -24.11 -12.64
N SER A 591 -24.95 -24.80 -11.52
CA SER A 591 -26.25 -25.30 -11.06
C SER A 591 -27.07 -24.22 -10.33
N SER A 592 -26.63 -22.97 -10.39
CA SER A 592 -27.21 -21.83 -9.67
C SER A 592 -27.00 -21.89 -8.14
N ASP A 593 -26.04 -22.66 -7.66
CA ASP A 593 -25.67 -22.68 -6.24
C ASP A 593 -24.63 -21.62 -5.92
N LEU A 594 -24.80 -20.94 -4.77
CA LEU A 594 -23.77 -20.20 -4.05
C LEU A 594 -23.39 -21.01 -2.81
N PHE A 595 -22.15 -21.50 -2.74
CA PHE A 595 -21.59 -22.14 -1.55
C PHE A 595 -20.86 -21.12 -0.69
N ILE A 596 -21.08 -21.17 0.62
CA ILE A 596 -20.16 -20.64 1.62
C ILE A 596 -19.27 -21.81 2.05
N VAL A 597 -17.97 -21.69 1.80
CA VAL A 597 -16.97 -22.72 2.07
C VAL A 597 -15.98 -22.21 3.10
N ASP A 598 -15.64 -23.04 4.08
CA ASP A 598 -14.57 -22.73 5.03
C ASP A 598 -13.21 -22.64 4.30
N ALA A 599 -12.55 -21.50 4.38
CA ALA A 599 -11.32 -21.24 3.64
C ALA A 599 -10.14 -22.12 4.11
N HIS A 600 -10.18 -22.63 5.35
CA HIS A 600 -9.13 -23.46 5.93
C HIS A 600 -9.39 -24.94 5.71
N LYS A 601 -10.63 -25.40 5.93
CA LYS A 601 -11.02 -26.82 5.87
C LYS A 601 -11.52 -27.27 4.49
N GLY A 602 -11.97 -26.35 3.64
CA GLY A 602 -12.58 -26.68 2.35
C GLY A 602 -13.98 -27.29 2.45
N THR A 603 -14.57 -27.29 3.64
CA THR A 603 -15.92 -27.83 3.91
C THR A 603 -16.98 -26.80 3.55
N ILE A 604 -18.09 -27.26 2.95
CA ILE A 604 -19.26 -26.40 2.71
C ILE A 604 -19.92 -26.11 4.06
N LYS A 605 -19.96 -24.84 4.48
CA LYS A 605 -20.74 -24.37 5.64
C LYS A 605 -22.21 -24.13 5.29
N ARG A 606 -22.49 -23.70 4.05
CA ARG A 606 -23.86 -23.43 3.57
C ARG A 606 -23.94 -23.49 2.05
N THR A 607 -25.12 -23.83 1.54
CA THR A 607 -25.48 -23.76 0.12
C THR A 607 -26.73 -22.92 -0.03
N PHE A 608 -26.75 -21.99 -0.98
CA PHE A 608 -27.95 -21.32 -1.47
C PHE A 608 -28.20 -21.75 -2.91
N SER A 609 -29.24 -22.55 -3.14
CA SER A 609 -29.67 -22.89 -4.49
C SER A 609 -30.60 -21.80 -5.03
N ALA A 610 -30.10 -21.01 -5.96
CA ALA A 610 -30.87 -20.00 -6.68
C ALA A 610 -31.63 -20.66 -7.86
N ARG A 611 -32.69 -20.03 -8.38
CA ARG A 611 -33.45 -20.54 -9.53
C ARG A 611 -32.78 -20.24 -10.88
N TYR A 612 -31.79 -19.34 -10.90
CA TYR A 612 -31.07 -18.92 -12.10
C TYR A 612 -29.56 -18.79 -11.88
N VAL A 613 -28.78 -19.13 -12.92
CA VAL A 613 -27.32 -19.17 -12.87
C VAL A 613 -26.70 -17.81 -12.56
N PHE A 614 -25.77 -17.78 -11.60
CA PHE A 614 -24.94 -16.62 -11.31
C PHE A 614 -23.99 -16.31 -12.48
N LEU A 615 -24.09 -15.11 -13.05
CA LEU A 615 -23.34 -14.70 -14.25
C LEU A 615 -22.03 -13.94 -13.92
N HIS A 616 -21.86 -13.51 -12.67
CA HIS A 616 -20.69 -12.80 -12.16
C HIS A 616 -20.42 -13.22 -10.70
N PRO A 617 -19.21 -13.00 -10.15
CA PRO A 617 -18.95 -13.16 -8.72
C PRO A 617 -19.88 -12.27 -7.87
N PRO A 618 -20.33 -12.74 -6.70
CA PRO A 618 -21.02 -11.87 -5.75
C PRO A 618 -20.08 -10.79 -5.21
N LEU A 619 -20.60 -9.58 -5.04
CA LEU A 619 -19.93 -8.51 -4.33
C LEU A 619 -20.23 -8.68 -2.84
N VAL A 620 -19.20 -8.89 -2.02
CA VAL A 620 -19.35 -8.95 -0.55
C VAL A 620 -18.82 -7.66 0.03
N TYR A 621 -19.59 -7.01 0.91
CA TYR A 621 -19.20 -5.77 1.58
C TYR A 621 -19.77 -5.73 3.00
N LYS A 622 -18.89 -5.59 4.00
CA LYS A 622 -19.22 -5.79 5.43
C LYS A 622 -20.00 -7.11 5.61
N ARG A 623 -21.19 -7.07 6.22
CA ARG A 623 -22.06 -8.25 6.42
C ARG A 623 -22.94 -8.61 5.21
N ALA A 624 -23.04 -7.75 4.19
CA ALA A 624 -23.95 -7.94 3.06
C ALA A 624 -23.28 -8.61 1.85
N ILE A 625 -24.00 -9.57 1.23
CA ILE A 625 -23.68 -10.17 -0.06
C ILE A 625 -24.66 -9.63 -1.10
N TYR A 626 -24.12 -8.97 -2.12
CA TYR A 626 -24.87 -8.47 -3.28
C TYR A 626 -24.67 -9.40 -4.48
N PHE A 627 -25.77 -9.95 -4.99
CA PHE A 627 -25.74 -10.90 -6.10
C PHE A 627 -26.95 -10.71 -7.03
N THR A 628 -26.83 -11.23 -8.26
CA THR A 628 -27.97 -11.28 -9.18
C THR A 628 -28.39 -12.71 -9.51
N GLU A 629 -29.69 -12.93 -9.52
CA GLU A 629 -30.35 -14.16 -9.94
C GLU A 629 -31.28 -13.82 -11.11
N GLY A 630 -30.84 -14.05 -12.35
CA GLY A 630 -31.60 -13.70 -13.55
C GLY A 630 -31.80 -12.19 -13.68
N ARG A 631 -33.02 -11.69 -13.38
CA ARG A 631 -33.35 -10.26 -13.30
C ARG A 631 -33.49 -9.73 -11.86
N LEU A 632 -33.28 -10.57 -10.85
CA LEU A 632 -33.33 -10.14 -9.45
C LEU A 632 -31.94 -9.68 -9.02
N LEU A 633 -31.85 -8.50 -8.41
CA LEU A 633 -30.69 -8.04 -7.64
C LEU A 633 -31.06 -8.17 -6.17
N ARG A 634 -30.23 -8.84 -5.37
CA ARG A 634 -30.50 -9.09 -3.95
C ARG A 634 -29.35 -8.68 -3.06
N SER A 635 -29.69 -8.38 -1.82
CA SER A 635 -28.76 -8.17 -0.71
C SER A 635 -29.11 -9.14 0.42
N TYR A 636 -28.12 -9.88 0.89
CA TYR A 636 -28.28 -10.93 1.91
C TYR A 636 -27.29 -10.74 3.05
N ASP A 637 -27.75 -10.75 4.29
CA ASP A 637 -26.91 -10.72 5.48
C ASP A 637 -26.36 -12.12 5.76
N HIS A 638 -25.06 -12.33 5.60
CA HIS A 638 -24.47 -13.66 5.80
C HIS A 638 -24.34 -14.06 7.28
N VAL A 639 -24.33 -13.07 8.18
CA VAL A 639 -24.23 -13.25 9.63
C VAL A 639 -25.61 -13.57 10.20
N ASN A 640 -26.58 -12.66 10.01
CA ASN A 640 -27.96 -12.82 10.49
C ASN A 640 -28.80 -13.79 9.65
N LYS A 641 -28.24 -14.27 8.53
CA LYS A 641 -28.80 -15.28 7.62
C LYS A 641 -30.08 -14.85 6.89
N SER A 642 -30.42 -13.56 6.90
CA SER A 642 -31.66 -13.00 6.36
C SER A 642 -31.47 -12.29 5.01
N MET A 643 -32.54 -12.24 4.22
CA MET A 643 -32.58 -11.38 3.03
C MET A 643 -32.82 -9.95 3.46
N LEU A 644 -31.89 -9.03 3.18
CA LEU A 644 -32.04 -7.61 3.49
C LEU A 644 -33.02 -6.94 2.53
N TRP A 645 -32.90 -7.23 1.23
CA TRP A 645 -33.84 -6.79 0.21
C TRP A 645 -33.67 -7.56 -1.11
N SER A 646 -34.70 -7.53 -1.95
CA SER A 646 -34.73 -8.16 -3.27
C SER A 646 -35.44 -7.24 -4.27
N TYR A 647 -34.77 -6.88 -5.36
CA TYR A 647 -35.28 -5.95 -6.37
C TYR A 647 -35.32 -6.59 -7.77
N ARG A 648 -36.41 -6.37 -8.53
CA ARG A 648 -36.57 -6.86 -9.91
C ARG A 648 -36.13 -5.80 -10.93
N MET A 649 -34.99 -6.04 -11.56
CA MET A 649 -34.42 -5.23 -12.65
C MET A 649 -35.17 -5.44 -13.97
N ALA A 650 -35.07 -4.47 -14.88
CA ALA A 650 -35.57 -4.59 -16.24
C ALA A 650 -34.70 -5.54 -17.08
N GLY A 651 -33.38 -5.28 -17.13
CA GLY A 651 -32.38 -6.17 -17.73
C GLY A 651 -31.79 -7.21 -16.79
N ARG A 652 -30.92 -8.06 -17.34
CA ARG A 652 -30.00 -8.96 -16.62
C ARG A 652 -28.61 -8.32 -16.53
N VAL A 653 -27.87 -8.64 -15.47
CA VAL A 653 -26.49 -8.17 -15.25
C VAL A 653 -25.51 -9.29 -15.59
N TYR A 654 -24.63 -9.05 -16.56
CA TYR A 654 -23.62 -10.02 -17.03
C TYR A 654 -22.21 -9.74 -16.51
N HIS A 655 -22.05 -8.70 -15.69
CA HIS A 655 -20.77 -8.14 -15.29
C HIS A 655 -20.74 -7.87 -13.79
N PRO A 656 -19.58 -7.92 -13.12
CA PRO A 656 -19.49 -7.67 -11.68
C PRO A 656 -20.10 -6.33 -11.29
N ILE A 657 -20.87 -6.32 -10.21
CA ILE A 657 -21.38 -5.10 -9.58
C ILE A 657 -20.18 -4.37 -8.96
N ALA A 658 -20.07 -3.07 -9.22
CA ALA A 658 -19.04 -2.21 -8.65
C ALA A 658 -19.59 -1.39 -7.48
N LEU A 659 -18.75 -1.16 -6.47
CA LEU A 659 -19.07 -0.32 -5.31
C LEU A 659 -18.69 1.14 -5.59
N TYR A 660 -19.65 2.06 -5.49
CA TYR A 660 -19.41 3.51 -5.53
C TYR A 660 -20.10 4.17 -4.35
N ARG A 661 -19.32 4.55 -3.33
CA ARG A 661 -19.88 5.06 -2.07
C ARG A 661 -20.92 4.10 -1.50
N SER A 662 -21.98 4.61 -0.86
CA SER A 662 -23.11 3.83 -0.35
C SER A 662 -24.02 3.28 -1.47
N SER A 663 -23.49 3.05 -2.68
CA SER A 663 -24.25 2.69 -3.87
C SER A 663 -23.62 1.55 -4.67
N LEU A 664 -24.48 0.68 -5.18
CA LEU A 664 -24.18 -0.32 -6.18
C LEU A 664 -24.23 0.32 -7.57
N VAL A 665 -23.22 0.07 -8.39
CA VAL A 665 -23.14 0.51 -9.79
C VAL A 665 -23.01 -0.72 -10.68
N TYR A 666 -23.93 -0.91 -11.61
CA TYR A 666 -23.93 -2.08 -12.49
C TYR A 666 -24.42 -1.75 -13.90
N SER A 667 -23.97 -2.55 -14.85
CA SER A 667 -24.39 -2.52 -16.26
C SER A 667 -25.34 -3.69 -16.55
N SER A 668 -26.46 -3.43 -17.20
CA SER A 668 -27.43 -4.45 -17.63
C SER A 668 -27.68 -4.42 -19.14
N ASN A 669 -28.19 -5.52 -19.68
CA ASN A 669 -28.55 -5.65 -21.11
C ASN A 669 -29.88 -4.98 -21.50
N ASP A 670 -30.29 -3.98 -20.73
CA ASP A 670 -31.35 -3.02 -21.05
C ASP A 670 -30.75 -1.67 -21.50
N ASP A 671 -29.48 -1.72 -21.92
CA ASP A 671 -28.59 -0.61 -22.27
C ASP A 671 -28.31 0.39 -21.13
N THR A 672 -28.51 0.03 -19.86
CA THR A 672 -28.31 0.96 -18.74
C THR A 672 -27.06 0.69 -17.90
N LEU A 673 -26.46 1.79 -17.45
CA LEU A 673 -25.61 1.86 -16.26
C LEU A 673 -26.47 2.39 -15.12
N THR A 674 -26.81 1.54 -14.16
CA THR A 674 -27.72 1.87 -13.06
C THR A 674 -26.97 2.04 -11.74
N VAL A 675 -27.40 3.01 -10.94
CA VAL A 675 -26.91 3.33 -9.58
C VAL A 675 -28.04 3.13 -8.57
N ARG A 676 -27.81 2.30 -7.55
CA ARG A 676 -28.78 1.99 -6.47
C ARG A 676 -28.15 2.13 -5.11
N GLU A 677 -28.96 2.45 -4.11
CA GLU A 677 -28.56 2.49 -2.71
C GLU A 677 -28.27 1.09 -2.17
N MET A 678 -27.17 0.93 -1.42
CA MET A 678 -26.77 -0.38 -0.87
C MET A 678 -27.67 -0.89 0.26
N GLY A 679 -28.14 0.01 1.13
CA GLY A 679 -28.89 -0.34 2.33
C GLY A 679 -30.30 -0.86 2.01
N SER A 680 -30.97 -0.21 1.05
CA SER A 680 -32.39 -0.41 0.71
C SER A 680 -32.64 -1.04 -0.67
N GLY A 681 -31.64 -1.06 -1.55
CA GLY A 681 -31.81 -1.38 -2.97
C GLY A 681 -32.54 -0.29 -3.77
N ARG A 682 -32.85 0.86 -3.15
CA ARG A 682 -33.60 1.97 -3.75
C ARG A 682 -32.91 2.47 -5.02
N PHE A 683 -33.72 2.78 -6.03
CA PHE A 683 -33.23 3.40 -7.25
C PHE A 683 -32.73 4.82 -6.96
N ILE A 684 -31.51 5.14 -7.38
CA ILE A 684 -31.00 6.51 -7.32
C ILE A 684 -31.10 7.15 -8.70
N LYS A 685 -30.54 6.50 -9.73
CA LYS A 685 -30.45 7.01 -11.11
C LYS A 685 -29.88 5.99 -12.08
N ASN A 686 -30.09 6.18 -13.38
CA ASN A 686 -29.41 5.41 -14.43
C ASN A 686 -28.97 6.30 -15.61
N PHE A 687 -28.00 5.81 -16.37
CA PHE A 687 -27.56 6.39 -17.63
C PHE A 687 -27.81 5.37 -18.75
N ARG A 688 -28.55 5.76 -19.79
CA ARG A 688 -28.86 4.91 -20.94
C ARG A 688 -27.83 5.08 -22.06
N PHE A 689 -27.31 3.97 -22.55
CA PHE A 689 -26.45 3.85 -23.73
C PHE A 689 -27.28 3.55 -24.99
N LYS A 690 -26.62 3.38 -26.14
CA LYS A 690 -27.27 3.04 -27.42
C LYS A 690 -27.39 1.52 -27.66
N SER A 691 -26.71 0.71 -26.85
CA SER A 691 -26.60 -0.74 -26.98
C SER A 691 -25.89 -1.32 -25.74
N ASP A 692 -25.86 -2.64 -25.64
CA ASP A 692 -25.27 -3.44 -24.56
C ASP A 692 -24.00 -2.84 -23.94
N VAL A 693 -24.09 -2.61 -22.63
CA VAL A 693 -23.06 -1.96 -21.82
C VAL A 693 -22.07 -3.01 -21.30
N SER A 694 -20.80 -2.86 -21.65
CA SER A 694 -19.71 -3.70 -21.15
C SER A 694 -19.43 -3.44 -19.66
N ALA A 695 -18.66 -4.34 -19.03
CA ALA A 695 -18.26 -4.22 -17.64
C ALA A 695 -17.73 -2.82 -17.28
N VAL A 696 -18.07 -2.38 -16.07
CA VAL A 696 -17.83 -1.02 -15.59
C VAL A 696 -16.56 -0.98 -14.74
N ALA A 697 -15.71 0.03 -14.96
CA ALA A 697 -14.62 0.38 -14.04
C ALA A 697 -14.89 1.72 -13.38
N LEU A 698 -14.44 1.90 -12.15
CA LEU A 698 -14.64 3.13 -11.37
C LEU A 698 -13.30 3.80 -11.04
N TYR A 699 -13.29 5.13 -10.95
CA TYR A 699 -12.19 5.91 -10.39
C TYR A 699 -12.70 7.28 -9.95
N ARG A 700 -12.56 7.60 -8.65
CA ARG A 700 -13.18 8.80 -8.04
C ARG A 700 -14.67 8.85 -8.42
N HIS A 701 -15.16 10.01 -8.88
CA HIS A 701 -16.55 10.19 -9.32
C HIS A 701 -16.82 9.79 -10.77
N MET A 702 -16.00 8.93 -11.39
CA MET A 702 -16.17 8.50 -12.78
C MET A 702 -16.42 7.00 -12.92
N ALA A 703 -17.37 6.65 -13.77
CA ALA A 703 -17.55 5.33 -14.32
C ALA A 703 -17.06 5.28 -15.77
N PHE A 704 -16.39 4.19 -16.14
CA PHE A 704 -15.92 3.92 -17.49
C PHE A 704 -16.56 2.63 -17.99
N ALA A 705 -17.31 2.74 -19.07
CA ALA A 705 -17.99 1.63 -19.72
C ALA A 705 -18.06 1.89 -21.23
N GLY A 706 -18.26 0.84 -22.02
CA GLY A 706 -18.45 0.96 -23.46
C GLY A 706 -19.68 0.24 -23.96
N SER A 707 -20.11 0.64 -25.15
CA SER A 707 -21.36 0.26 -25.83
C SER A 707 -21.04 0.19 -27.31
N ASP A 708 -21.13 -1.00 -27.92
CA ASP A 708 -20.49 -1.32 -29.21
C ASP A 708 -19.03 -0.79 -29.23
N LYS A 709 -18.68 0.12 -30.15
CA LYS A 709 -17.32 0.68 -30.29
C LYS A 709 -17.07 1.93 -29.45
N ASP A 710 -18.09 2.49 -28.82
CA ASP A 710 -17.98 3.76 -28.10
C ASP A 710 -17.65 3.47 -26.63
N PHE A 711 -16.49 3.95 -26.17
CA PHE A 711 -16.03 3.85 -24.78
C PHE A 711 -16.09 5.24 -24.13
N SER A 712 -16.76 5.35 -22.98
CA SER A 712 -17.14 6.63 -22.39
C SER A 712 -16.73 6.75 -20.92
N GLY A 713 -16.33 7.96 -20.52
CA GLY A 713 -16.24 8.35 -19.11
C GLY A 713 -17.50 9.11 -18.71
N ILE A 714 -18.19 8.65 -17.67
CA ILE A 714 -19.43 9.23 -17.14
C ILE A 714 -19.20 9.70 -15.71
N ASN A 715 -19.59 10.93 -15.40
CA ASN A 715 -19.53 11.45 -14.03
C ASN A 715 -20.70 10.88 -13.21
N LEU A 716 -20.45 10.14 -12.14
CA LEU A 716 -21.48 9.49 -11.31
C LEU A 716 -22.27 10.47 -10.42
N ARG A 717 -21.77 11.69 -10.19
CA ARG A 717 -22.56 12.73 -9.50
C ARG A 717 -23.67 13.22 -10.43
N THR A 718 -23.31 13.67 -11.64
CA THR A 718 -24.23 14.34 -12.59
C THR A 718 -24.86 13.43 -13.66
N LEU A 719 -24.38 12.19 -13.79
CA LEU A 719 -24.58 11.29 -14.94
C LEU A 719 -24.28 11.89 -16.32
N LYS A 720 -23.58 13.04 -16.39
CA LYS A 720 -23.13 13.59 -17.66
C LYS A 720 -21.94 12.78 -18.18
N LYS A 721 -22.03 12.39 -19.45
CA LYS A 721 -20.94 11.83 -20.26
C LYS A 721 -19.88 12.92 -20.42
N MET A 722 -18.73 12.74 -19.78
CA MET A 722 -17.60 13.68 -19.81
C MET A 722 -16.84 13.60 -21.13
N TRP A 723 -16.72 12.39 -21.69
CA TRP A 723 -16.08 12.14 -22.97
C TRP A 723 -16.50 10.78 -23.53
N THR A 724 -16.40 10.62 -24.85
CA THR A 724 -16.49 9.35 -25.56
C THR A 724 -15.36 9.24 -26.57
N ILE A 725 -14.77 8.07 -26.69
CA ILE A 725 -13.83 7.70 -27.75
C ILE A 725 -14.33 6.46 -28.48
N ARG A 726 -14.00 6.36 -29.77
CA ARG A 726 -14.35 5.19 -30.59
C ARG A 726 -13.15 4.26 -30.71
N LEU A 727 -13.34 3.01 -30.29
CA LEU A 727 -12.34 1.94 -30.33
C LEU A 727 -12.56 1.03 -31.55
N ASP A 728 -11.66 0.05 -31.76
CA ASP A 728 -11.69 -0.85 -32.93
C ASP A 728 -12.72 -2.00 -32.82
N GLY A 729 -13.29 -2.24 -31.63
CA GLY A 729 -14.29 -3.27 -31.37
C GLY A 729 -14.92 -3.13 -30.00
N TRP A 730 -15.77 -4.09 -29.62
CA TRP A 730 -16.51 -4.06 -28.35
C TRP A 730 -15.56 -4.18 -27.17
N SER A 731 -15.73 -3.30 -26.17
CA SER A 731 -14.88 -3.21 -24.98
C SER A 731 -15.16 -4.32 -23.97
N TYR A 732 -14.12 -4.77 -23.28
CA TYR A 732 -14.17 -5.77 -22.23
C TYR A 732 -13.28 -5.39 -21.06
N SER A 733 -13.81 -5.64 -19.85
CA SER A 733 -13.12 -5.59 -18.56
C SER A 733 -12.16 -4.40 -18.44
N PRO A 734 -12.67 -3.15 -18.48
CA PRO A 734 -11.86 -2.00 -18.15
C PRO A 734 -11.35 -2.10 -16.71
N ILE A 735 -10.16 -1.55 -16.45
CA ILE A 735 -9.56 -1.41 -15.12
C ILE A 735 -8.93 -0.02 -15.06
N VAL A 736 -9.00 0.67 -13.92
CA VAL A 736 -8.33 1.97 -13.73
C VAL A 736 -7.19 1.86 -12.74
N TYR A 737 -6.07 2.51 -13.03
CA TYR A 737 -4.95 2.68 -12.10
C TYR A 737 -4.31 4.05 -12.31
N ASN A 738 -4.13 4.82 -11.23
CA ASN A 738 -3.52 6.15 -11.20
C ASN A 738 -3.93 7.06 -12.39
N GLY A 739 -5.25 7.19 -12.60
CA GLY A 739 -5.84 8.04 -13.64
C GLY A 739 -5.71 7.54 -15.08
N VAL A 740 -5.29 6.29 -15.30
CA VAL A 740 -5.28 5.62 -16.61
C VAL A 740 -6.26 4.45 -16.58
N VAL A 741 -7.20 4.45 -17.51
CA VAL A 741 -8.16 3.38 -17.77
C VAL A 741 -7.55 2.46 -18.83
N MET A 742 -7.29 1.21 -18.48
CA MET A 742 -6.89 0.17 -19.41
C MET A 742 -8.11 -0.61 -19.85
N VAL A 743 -8.32 -0.75 -21.16
CA VAL A 743 -9.50 -1.43 -21.72
C VAL A 743 -9.09 -2.33 -22.87
N THR A 744 -9.58 -3.58 -22.86
CA THR A 744 -9.43 -4.50 -23.99
C THR A 744 -10.61 -4.40 -24.94
N THR A 745 -10.38 -4.68 -26.21
CA THR A 745 -11.43 -4.76 -27.23
C THR A 745 -11.35 -6.07 -28.00
N THR A 746 -12.45 -6.49 -28.61
CA THR A 746 -12.42 -7.53 -29.66
C THR A 746 -13.16 -7.08 -30.91
N GLY A 747 -12.51 -7.20 -32.08
CA GLY A 747 -13.11 -6.88 -33.38
C GLY A 747 -14.14 -7.92 -33.85
N LYS A 748 -15.03 -7.52 -34.78
CA LYS A 748 -16.21 -8.28 -35.24
C LYS A 748 -15.95 -9.73 -35.73
N ARG A 749 -14.72 -10.10 -36.12
CA ARG A 749 -14.34 -11.48 -36.55
C ARG A 749 -13.54 -12.28 -35.51
N SER A 750 -13.68 -11.93 -34.22
CA SER A 750 -13.13 -12.58 -32.99
C SER A 750 -11.61 -12.84 -32.87
N ARG A 751 -10.85 -12.85 -33.97
CA ARG A 751 -9.41 -13.22 -34.02
C ARG A 751 -8.44 -12.05 -33.82
N THR A 752 -8.94 -10.84 -33.58
CA THR A 752 -8.14 -9.63 -33.30
C THR A 752 -8.67 -8.92 -32.07
N SER A 753 -7.81 -8.82 -31.06
CA SER A 753 -8.04 -8.01 -29.87
C SER A 753 -7.00 -6.90 -29.80
N SER A 754 -7.36 -5.77 -29.19
CA SER A 754 -6.47 -4.65 -28.87
C SER A 754 -6.57 -4.33 -27.37
N LEU A 755 -5.54 -3.68 -26.84
CA LEU A 755 -5.51 -3.13 -25.48
C LEU A 755 -5.13 -1.65 -25.59
N TYR A 756 -5.88 -0.80 -24.90
CA TYR A 756 -5.70 0.64 -24.88
C TYR A 756 -5.39 1.12 -23.46
N GLY A 757 -4.46 2.07 -23.33
CA GLY A 757 -4.36 2.92 -22.15
C GLY A 757 -4.98 4.27 -22.45
N VAL A 758 -6.02 4.64 -21.71
CA VAL A 758 -6.84 5.84 -21.93
C VAL A 758 -6.77 6.72 -20.68
N ARG A 759 -6.52 8.01 -20.82
CA ARG A 759 -6.49 8.92 -19.66
C ARG A 759 -7.90 9.17 -19.12
N ALA A 760 -8.13 8.87 -17.85
CA ALA A 760 -9.45 8.89 -17.20
C ALA A 760 -10.17 10.24 -17.32
N ARG A 761 -9.45 11.35 -17.19
CA ARG A 761 -10.06 12.70 -17.13
C ARG A 761 -10.67 13.19 -18.45
N ASP A 762 -10.11 12.78 -19.59
CA ASP A 762 -10.39 13.41 -20.91
C ASP A 762 -10.41 12.44 -22.09
N GLY A 763 -10.38 11.13 -21.84
CA GLY A 763 -10.45 10.11 -22.89
C GLY A 763 -9.22 10.06 -23.80
N LYS A 764 -8.14 10.80 -23.52
CA LYS A 764 -6.95 10.78 -24.38
C LYS A 764 -6.31 9.38 -24.37
N ILE A 765 -6.35 8.69 -25.50
CA ILE A 765 -5.56 7.47 -25.73
C ILE A 765 -4.08 7.83 -25.56
N LEU A 766 -3.44 7.22 -24.57
CA LEU A 766 -2.01 7.37 -24.26
C LEU A 766 -1.18 6.38 -25.09
N TRP A 767 -1.68 5.15 -25.26
CA TRP A 767 -1.04 4.08 -26.02
C TRP A 767 -2.06 3.02 -26.45
N GLU A 768 -1.73 2.25 -27.47
CA GLU A 768 -2.55 1.14 -28.01
C GLU A 768 -1.67 -0.05 -28.40
N THR A 769 -2.20 -1.28 -28.32
CA THR A 769 -1.52 -2.51 -28.76
C THR A 769 -2.34 -3.25 -29.81
N LYS A 770 -2.40 -2.69 -31.02
CA LYS A 770 -3.14 -3.29 -32.14
C LYS A 770 -2.62 -4.68 -32.50
N ARG A 771 -3.55 -5.62 -32.76
CA ARG A 771 -3.29 -6.99 -33.25
C ARG A 771 -2.50 -7.93 -32.31
N GLY A 772 -2.22 -7.53 -31.06
CA GLY A 772 -1.47 -8.37 -30.10
C GLY A 772 -2.22 -9.57 -29.50
N ARG A 773 -3.51 -9.73 -29.85
CA ARG A 773 -4.44 -10.72 -29.26
C ARG A 773 -4.36 -10.80 -27.71
N PRO A 774 -4.40 -9.68 -26.96
CA PRO A 774 -4.55 -9.73 -25.51
C PRO A 774 -5.80 -10.52 -25.12
N SER A 775 -5.74 -11.21 -23.97
CA SER A 775 -6.90 -11.80 -23.32
C SER A 775 -7.92 -10.71 -22.97
N LYS A 776 -9.21 -11.07 -22.93
CA LYS A 776 -10.30 -10.18 -22.46
C LYS A 776 -10.21 -9.80 -20.96
N ARG A 777 -9.19 -10.29 -20.25
CA ARG A 777 -8.96 -10.07 -18.82
C ARG A 777 -7.50 -9.69 -18.59
N MET A 778 -7.28 -8.76 -17.68
CA MET A 778 -5.97 -8.28 -17.24
C MET A 778 -6.03 -7.98 -15.74
N VAL A 779 -4.88 -7.70 -15.14
CA VAL A 779 -4.74 -7.18 -13.78
C VAL A 779 -3.68 -6.09 -13.78
N VAL A 780 -3.72 -5.19 -12.80
CA VAL A 780 -2.76 -4.09 -12.66
C VAL A 780 -2.22 -4.10 -11.24
N ALA A 781 -0.89 -4.13 -11.10
CA ALA A 781 -0.20 -4.15 -9.82
C ALA A 781 1.12 -3.38 -9.95
N GLY A 782 1.44 -2.49 -8.99
CA GLY A 782 2.70 -1.72 -8.97
C GLY A 782 3.02 -0.97 -10.27
N GLY A 783 2.02 -0.36 -10.92
CA GLY A 783 2.19 0.30 -12.22
C GLY A 783 2.39 -0.64 -13.43
N VAL A 784 2.26 -1.96 -13.24
CA VAL A 784 2.40 -2.96 -14.30
C VAL A 784 1.05 -3.56 -14.67
N VAL A 785 0.71 -3.48 -15.95
CA VAL A 785 -0.43 -4.16 -16.57
C VAL A 785 0.02 -5.57 -16.94
N LEU A 786 -0.56 -6.57 -16.29
CA LEU A 786 -0.36 -7.97 -16.59
C LEU A 786 -1.56 -8.49 -17.36
N HIS A 787 -1.32 -8.94 -18.58
CA HIS A 787 -2.35 -9.56 -19.40
C HIS A 787 -1.78 -10.80 -20.10
N ALA A 788 -2.65 -11.76 -20.35
CA ALA A 788 -2.33 -12.86 -21.23
C ALA A 788 -2.48 -12.45 -22.70
N SER A 789 -2.01 -13.31 -23.59
CA SER A 789 -2.31 -13.30 -25.02
C SER A 789 -2.74 -14.69 -25.44
N TYR A 790 -3.70 -14.76 -26.37
CA TYR A 790 -4.10 -16.02 -27.03
C TYR A 790 -2.94 -16.71 -27.77
N GLY A 791 -1.82 -16.00 -28.00
CA GLY A 791 -0.55 -16.57 -28.49
C GLY A 791 0.28 -17.31 -27.44
N LYS A 792 -0.33 -17.84 -26.36
CA LYS A 792 0.35 -18.53 -25.25
C LYS A 792 1.42 -17.68 -24.55
N ARG A 793 1.15 -16.39 -24.30
CA ARG A 793 2.09 -15.49 -23.61
C ARG A 793 1.47 -14.80 -22.41
N LEU A 794 2.23 -14.62 -21.35
CA LEU A 794 1.98 -13.61 -20.32
C LEU A 794 2.86 -12.39 -20.65
N VAL A 795 2.28 -11.19 -20.55
CA VAL A 795 2.93 -9.94 -20.95
C VAL A 795 2.76 -8.90 -19.84
N ALA A 796 3.87 -8.34 -19.38
CA ALA A 796 3.91 -7.20 -18.48
C ALA A 796 4.15 -5.91 -19.26
N ARG A 797 3.37 -4.87 -18.98
CA ARG A 797 3.49 -3.55 -19.61
C ARG A 797 3.45 -2.44 -18.58
N HIS A 798 4.19 -1.36 -18.81
CA HIS A 798 4.09 -0.17 -17.99
C HIS A 798 2.77 0.58 -18.25
N TYR A 799 1.94 0.77 -17.23
CA TYR A 799 0.55 1.25 -17.36
C TYR A 799 0.39 2.59 -18.10
N LYS A 800 1.34 3.52 -17.93
CA LYS A 800 1.27 4.87 -18.51
C LYS A 800 1.77 4.95 -19.96
N THR A 801 2.58 3.98 -20.41
CA THR A 801 3.31 4.05 -21.70
C THR A 801 3.08 2.85 -22.63
N GLY A 802 2.48 1.77 -22.13
CA GLY A 802 2.23 0.53 -22.91
C GLY A 802 3.48 -0.27 -23.24
N ARG A 803 4.67 0.23 -22.88
CA ARG A 803 5.97 -0.40 -23.10
C ARG A 803 6.00 -1.77 -22.44
N ILE A 804 6.38 -2.80 -23.19
CA ILE A 804 6.60 -4.14 -22.65
C ILE A 804 7.81 -4.08 -21.71
N LEU A 805 7.62 -4.54 -20.47
CA LEU A 805 8.68 -4.69 -19.48
C LEU A 805 9.33 -6.06 -19.64
N TRP A 806 8.50 -7.11 -19.66
CA TRP A 806 8.89 -8.48 -19.96
C TRP A 806 7.72 -9.26 -20.58
N SER A 807 8.02 -10.41 -21.19
CA SER A 807 7.01 -11.38 -21.60
C SER A 807 7.58 -12.80 -21.58
N ILE A 808 6.82 -13.73 -21.01
CA ILE A 808 7.12 -15.16 -21.04
C ILE A 808 6.17 -15.87 -22.00
N LYS A 809 6.67 -16.93 -22.65
CA LYS A 809 5.88 -17.86 -23.46
C LYS A 809 5.58 -19.09 -22.60
N LEU A 810 4.32 -19.51 -22.57
CA LEU A 810 3.87 -20.73 -21.91
C LEU A 810 3.56 -21.80 -22.96
N ASN A 811 3.48 -23.06 -22.55
CA ASN A 811 3.06 -24.15 -23.43
C ASN A 811 1.53 -24.19 -23.63
N THR A 812 0.78 -23.42 -22.83
CA THR A 812 -0.68 -23.29 -22.85
C THR A 812 -1.15 -21.87 -23.15
N SER A 813 -2.36 -21.75 -23.68
CA SER A 813 -3.11 -20.50 -23.60
C SER A 813 -3.62 -20.30 -22.17
N ILE A 814 -3.76 -19.03 -21.77
CA ILE A 814 -4.28 -18.62 -20.47
C ILE A 814 -5.73 -18.19 -20.66
N GLY A 815 -6.65 -18.81 -19.93
CA GLY A 815 -8.08 -18.49 -20.00
C GLY A 815 -8.58 -17.56 -18.90
N SER A 816 -7.82 -17.44 -17.81
CA SER A 816 -8.18 -16.67 -16.63
C SER A 816 -7.64 -15.24 -16.68
N ALA A 817 -8.09 -14.40 -15.73
CA ALA A 817 -7.31 -13.24 -15.35
C ALA A 817 -6.05 -13.74 -14.60
N PRO A 818 -4.87 -13.14 -14.79
CA PRO A 818 -3.78 -13.28 -13.84
C PRO A 818 -4.19 -12.69 -12.48
N PHE A 819 -3.70 -13.26 -11.39
CA PHE A 819 -3.78 -12.66 -10.05
C PHE A 819 -2.38 -12.28 -9.59
N VAL A 820 -2.25 -11.20 -8.84
CA VAL A 820 -0.97 -10.76 -8.28
C VAL A 820 -1.12 -10.66 -6.78
N ASP A 821 -0.19 -11.27 -6.06
CA ASP A 821 -0.07 -11.12 -4.61
C ASP A 821 1.41 -10.89 -4.28
N GLN A 822 1.69 -9.76 -3.61
CA GLN A 822 3.04 -9.23 -3.39
C GLN A 822 3.89 -9.20 -4.68
N LYS A 823 4.89 -10.08 -4.80
CA LYS A 823 5.80 -10.21 -5.95
C LYS A 823 5.49 -11.45 -6.81
N THR A 824 4.40 -12.16 -6.54
CA THR A 824 4.04 -13.42 -7.22
C THR A 824 2.82 -13.24 -8.12
N VAL A 825 2.92 -13.74 -9.36
CA VAL A 825 1.85 -13.74 -10.37
C VAL A 825 1.32 -15.15 -10.58
N TYR A 826 0.04 -15.35 -10.30
CA TYR A 826 -0.66 -16.63 -10.44
C TYR A 826 -1.49 -16.66 -11.72
N VAL A 827 -1.38 -17.74 -12.50
CA VAL A 827 -1.97 -17.82 -13.84
C VAL A 827 -2.51 -19.23 -14.11
N HIS A 828 -3.78 -19.33 -14.51
CA HIS A 828 -4.42 -20.63 -14.77
C HIS A 828 -4.48 -20.96 -16.27
N GLY A 829 -3.83 -22.06 -16.65
CA GLY A 829 -3.73 -22.53 -18.03
C GLY A 829 -4.89 -23.42 -18.51
N TYR A 830 -5.15 -23.41 -19.81
CA TYR A 830 -6.02 -24.40 -20.46
C TYR A 830 -5.43 -25.82 -20.52
N ASP A 831 -4.15 -26.02 -20.23
CA ASP A 831 -3.57 -27.33 -19.91
C ASP A 831 -4.00 -27.88 -18.53
N GLY A 832 -4.71 -27.08 -17.73
CA GLY A 832 -5.13 -27.44 -16.39
C GLY A 832 -4.00 -27.40 -15.36
N TYR A 833 -3.01 -26.53 -15.56
CA TYR A 833 -2.02 -26.17 -14.54
C TYR A 833 -2.24 -24.74 -14.03
N LEU A 834 -2.19 -24.57 -12.70
CA LEU A 834 -1.98 -23.26 -12.09
C LEU A 834 -0.46 -23.04 -11.99
N TYR A 835 0.00 -21.87 -12.42
CA TYR A 835 1.40 -21.47 -12.42
C TYR A 835 1.63 -20.30 -11.47
N ALA A 836 2.71 -20.31 -10.70
CA ALA A 836 3.17 -19.18 -9.89
C ALA A 836 4.54 -18.68 -10.39
N PHE A 837 4.64 -17.38 -10.69
CA PHE A 837 5.87 -16.72 -11.16
C PHE A 837 6.29 -15.59 -10.22
N ARG A 838 7.60 -15.42 -9.99
CA ARG A 838 8.20 -14.29 -9.26
C ARG A 838 9.01 -13.40 -10.20
#